data_AF-A0A6G0WE58-F1
#
_entry.id   AF-A0A6G0WE58-F1
#
_cell.length_a   1.000
_cell.length_b   1.000
_cell.length_c   1.000
_cell.angle_alpha   90.00
_cell.angle_beta   90.00
_cell.angle_gamma   90.00
#
_symmetry.space_group_name_H-M   'P 1'
#
loop_
_entity.id
_entity.type
_entity.pdbx_description
1 polymer ?
#
loop_
_entity_poly.entity_id
_entity_poly.type
_entity_poly.pdbx_seq_one_letter_code
_entity_poly.pdbx_strand_id
1 'polypeptide(L)'
;MRIKVVADLEWVLMSPHLISPEFDVLPMSLSERILADSTTQKWLDELNANPEHLYVFIAERKHKHTPLTLVVNKYFMSLLEFWLRCCPTLGVDKLVAGQQLIAPKSTQTVGQLKFVFSAKFPGHTIPVAMHWEASIKFFLFCGSLDGKDDSAMKLENFVAQSLGENLAWRADEVQRKLEMCRLEGVRSWLASHFGWQDEADQESMLSYMILRGYLFYPLAQSPSTQAKHPTLASQINPNHLQGWWTLDFETDLTRTTPTHALFAILPKVYWLSTVSATRASDGQVWVPGDEGLKEPPIEAMERNRFFALCKEYFSSKDTAMPLFIAELHPVGDGSSYVEVSRGSIMNSKTWNPDPLMQTATRFKRDNLKSDSLDAFHQRKYEQRRPVDLNGVRLFKSEVKSFDDVSLDATWSPIELVEKLRELMKSKHVGYVTLKKAVEQTLKKHGSTDFIVQCLKMVLDDASTEVMDTFRLGHMLLEAYTPKSDGSSLAFDEDVISRMEAGPESWWAIRFQIKALSKLFPNRVVPKWVQTKVEDSMWQMLSSGRRWNATAVDVCVSYDVPRDEEDVQRVLQVLISSQDYVSAEAFVVAQLKLFGKERAFVGHAFIHDPSTPAKASRRIASLVEPFAAAVSLHGDSNALPHPIENVTEQRRRLLDLTCVEMTSVRVVDTEEGAGELLSFVQALSRDGRHVVGMDCEWRPANLSQADSRQVEVLQLAFSGGVVFVLDCAALSDESMERVLHSVMNAKNILLSGFSVAGDVQRLRAAYPSLECLTNCVEVRRAAVARVGNVVQTWGLAALASTYLGIEVAKDQQVSDWAYRPLSSEQVAYAAMDAHCARLLLIYFVLDLVESVEPLVKESQHIWTPWLMRERNLSSYLRESDVAAAVEELGLSGKIHSNVDDGVGGKTVAFVSYDSSTPHYFAVVVALSKTIDMELLSRAVGCTRLALASDADLLHVFGYIRGCIGPIGLRQQSRVTVVLDAGLLDEPAINCGAGGLGRVVSLNPRELLGLSSVLSIRSHVVC
;
A
#
# COMPACT_ATOMS: atom_id res chain seq x y z
N MET A 1 36.28 14.85 1.13
CA MET A 1 35.81 13.54 0.63
C MET A 1 34.36 13.41 1.05
N ARG A 2 33.48 12.94 0.16
CA ARG A 2 32.06 12.75 0.53
C ARG A 2 31.92 11.54 1.45
N ILE A 3 31.04 11.63 2.44
CA ILE A 3 30.60 10.44 3.20
C ILE A 3 29.82 9.51 2.27
N LYS A 4 29.78 8.21 2.61
CA LYS A 4 29.33 7.16 1.68
C LYS A 4 27.96 7.42 1.06
N VAL A 5 26.96 7.75 1.87
CA VAL A 5 25.59 7.99 1.39
C VAL A 5 25.48 9.19 0.43
N VAL A 6 26.30 10.23 0.62
CA VAL A 6 26.30 11.42 -0.25
C VAL A 6 27.11 11.16 -1.52
N ALA A 7 28.21 10.40 -1.43
CA ALA A 7 28.94 9.92 -2.60
C ALA A 7 28.04 9.09 -3.52
N ASP A 8 27.18 8.25 -2.95
CA ASP A 8 26.19 7.50 -3.70
C ASP A 8 25.11 8.39 -4.33
N LEU A 9 24.64 9.39 -3.59
CA LEU A 9 23.67 10.36 -4.10
C LEU A 9 24.23 11.10 -5.33
N GLU A 10 25.48 11.54 -5.31
CA GLU A 10 26.14 12.12 -6.50
C GLU A 10 26.30 11.07 -7.61
N TRP A 11 26.70 9.84 -7.27
CA TRP A 11 26.95 8.77 -8.23
C TRP A 11 25.70 8.38 -9.03
N VAL A 12 24.49 8.36 -8.42
CA VAL A 12 23.28 7.95 -9.15
C VAL A 12 22.92 8.86 -10.32
N LEU A 13 23.34 10.13 -10.26
CA LEU A 13 23.10 11.12 -11.30
C LEU A 13 24.27 11.21 -12.30
N MET A 14 25.52 11.06 -11.84
CA MET A 14 26.74 11.20 -12.66
C MET A 14 27.25 9.95 -13.34
N SER A 15 27.00 8.77 -12.77
CA SER A 15 27.51 7.53 -13.34
C SER A 15 27.01 7.37 -14.79
N PRO A 16 27.82 6.87 -15.73
CA PRO A 16 27.38 6.68 -17.11
C PRO A 16 26.32 5.58 -17.24
N HIS A 17 25.51 5.65 -18.30
CA HIS A 17 24.56 4.59 -18.61
C HIS A 17 25.29 3.34 -19.10
N LEU A 18 24.68 2.16 -18.96
CA LEU A 18 25.22 0.93 -19.53
C LEU A 18 25.07 0.88 -21.06
N ILE A 19 23.96 1.40 -21.56
CA ILE A 19 23.59 1.41 -22.98
C ILE A 19 23.76 2.81 -23.58
N SER A 20 23.92 2.87 -24.90
CA SER A 20 24.17 4.11 -25.61
C SER A 20 22.92 5.01 -25.68
N PRO A 21 23.09 6.30 -26.06
CA PRO A 21 21.99 7.26 -26.21
C PRO A 21 20.85 6.86 -27.16
N GLU A 22 21.03 5.84 -28.00
CA GLU A 22 20.00 5.39 -28.96
C GLU A 22 18.76 4.76 -28.30
N PHE A 23 18.84 4.43 -27.00
CA PHE A 23 17.73 3.86 -26.21
C PHE A 23 17.01 4.90 -25.33
N ASP A 24 16.96 6.16 -25.75
CA ASP A 24 16.32 7.25 -25.02
C ASP A 24 16.75 7.32 -23.54
N VAL A 25 18.05 7.12 -23.28
CA VAL A 25 18.60 7.26 -21.91
C VAL A 25 18.72 8.73 -21.53
N LEU A 26 18.68 9.01 -20.22
CA LEU A 26 18.77 10.37 -19.70
C LEU A 26 20.05 11.08 -20.20
N PRO A 27 19.95 12.23 -20.89
CA PRO A 27 21.13 12.92 -21.40
C PRO A 27 22.09 13.29 -20.27
N MET A 28 23.37 12.89 -20.38
CA MET A 28 24.39 13.21 -19.37
C MET A 28 24.56 14.72 -19.18
N SER A 29 24.36 15.52 -20.23
CA SER A 29 24.42 16.98 -20.15
C SER A 29 23.38 17.57 -19.20
N LEU A 30 22.26 16.88 -18.95
CA LEU A 30 21.28 17.29 -17.96
C LEU A 30 21.82 17.08 -16.54
N SER A 31 22.36 15.89 -16.25
CA SER A 31 23.02 15.58 -14.99
C SER A 31 24.18 16.53 -14.69
N GLU A 32 25.03 16.77 -15.69
CA GLU A 32 26.18 17.68 -15.59
C GLU A 32 25.73 19.11 -15.26
N ARG A 33 24.67 19.62 -15.89
CA ARG A 33 24.12 20.95 -15.56
C ARG A 33 23.54 21.02 -14.14
N ILE A 34 22.81 19.99 -13.70
CA ILE A 34 22.25 19.95 -12.34
C ILE A 34 23.37 20.01 -11.31
N LEU A 35 24.47 19.29 -11.55
CA LEU A 35 25.59 19.22 -10.62
C LEU A 35 26.59 20.36 -10.76
N ALA A 36 26.68 21.01 -11.92
CA ALA A 36 27.48 22.23 -12.06
C ALA A 36 26.83 23.45 -11.38
N ASP A 37 25.54 23.39 -11.05
CA ASP A 37 24.83 24.47 -10.36
C ASP A 37 25.38 24.67 -8.94
N SER A 38 25.70 25.93 -8.60
CA SER A 38 26.28 26.28 -7.31
C SER A 38 25.35 26.02 -6.12
N THR A 39 24.03 26.12 -6.33
CA THR A 39 23.01 25.84 -5.31
C THR A 39 22.98 24.35 -5.01
N THR A 40 23.04 23.51 -6.06
CA THR A 40 23.15 22.06 -5.91
C THR A 40 24.43 21.68 -5.16
N GLN A 41 25.58 22.26 -5.53
CA GLN A 41 26.86 21.97 -4.87
C GLN A 41 26.84 22.35 -3.39
N LYS A 42 26.32 23.54 -3.07
CA LYS A 42 26.15 23.97 -1.68
C LYS A 42 25.24 23.02 -0.89
N TRP A 43 24.12 22.59 -1.48
CA TRP A 43 23.21 21.63 -0.86
C TRP A 43 23.86 20.27 -0.61
N LEU A 44 24.67 19.77 -1.55
CA LEU A 44 25.44 18.53 -1.36
C LEU A 44 26.54 18.68 -0.29
N ASP A 45 27.18 19.85 -0.20
CA ASP A 45 28.14 20.17 0.86
C ASP A 45 27.47 20.18 2.24
N GLU A 46 26.29 20.80 2.36
CA GLU A 46 25.49 20.83 3.58
C GLU A 46 25.02 19.42 3.98
N LEU A 47 24.52 18.62 3.04
CA LEU A 47 24.17 17.21 3.28
C LEU A 47 25.37 16.36 3.66
N ASN A 48 26.56 16.66 3.12
CA ASN A 48 27.77 15.96 3.48
C ASN A 48 28.23 16.28 4.91
N ALA A 49 27.99 17.51 5.37
CA ALA A 49 28.24 17.92 6.75
C ALA A 49 27.18 17.37 7.71
N ASN A 50 25.91 17.31 7.29
CA ASN A 50 24.81 16.74 8.05
C ASN A 50 23.87 15.88 7.17
N PRO A 51 24.12 14.56 7.08
CA PRO A 51 23.34 13.64 6.24
C PRO A 51 22.03 13.15 6.85
N GLU A 52 21.64 13.62 8.04
CA GLU A 52 20.54 13.05 8.82
C GLU A 52 19.23 12.98 8.02
N HIS A 53 18.89 14.05 7.31
CA HIS A 53 17.68 14.09 6.47
C HIS A 53 17.68 13.00 5.38
N LEU A 54 18.84 12.74 4.76
CA LEU A 54 18.99 11.68 3.76
C LEU A 54 18.87 10.29 4.39
N TYR A 55 19.45 10.08 5.58
CA TYR A 55 19.31 8.83 6.31
C TYR A 55 17.87 8.55 6.73
N VAL A 56 17.17 9.54 7.27
CA VAL A 56 15.75 9.43 7.64
C VAL A 56 14.92 9.10 6.40
N PHE A 57 15.12 9.83 5.30
CA PHE A 57 14.38 9.62 4.05
C PHE A 57 14.57 8.20 3.48
N ILE A 58 15.79 7.70 3.54
CA ILE A 58 16.14 6.35 3.14
C ILE A 58 15.53 5.33 4.12
N ALA A 59 15.57 5.60 5.43
CA ALA A 59 15.06 4.71 6.47
C ALA A 59 13.52 4.59 6.48
N GLU A 60 12.77 5.65 6.21
CA GLU A 60 11.31 5.65 6.13
C GLU A 60 10.77 4.79 4.98
N ARG A 61 11.58 4.61 3.93
CA ARG A 61 11.27 3.74 2.79
C ARG A 61 11.65 2.27 3.03
N LYS A 62 12.08 1.92 4.26
CA LYS A 62 12.26 0.52 4.70
C LYS A 62 10.90 -0.16 4.87
N HIS A 63 10.68 -1.24 4.13
CA HIS A 63 9.69 -2.22 4.54
C HIS A 63 10.19 -2.96 5.78
N LYS A 64 9.31 -3.22 6.75
CA LYS A 64 9.60 -3.76 8.09
C LYS A 64 10.45 -5.05 8.16
N HIS A 65 10.76 -5.71 7.04
CA HIS A 65 11.57 -6.95 6.99
C HIS A 65 12.61 -7.01 5.86
N THR A 66 13.08 -5.89 5.32
CA THR A 66 14.23 -5.92 4.42
C THR A 66 15.11 -4.71 4.66
N PRO A 67 16.32 -4.88 5.22
CA PRO A 67 17.33 -3.83 5.20
C PRO A 67 17.48 -3.30 3.76
N LEU A 68 17.55 -1.97 3.55
CA LEU A 68 17.88 -1.42 2.21
C LEU A 68 19.17 -2.04 1.64
N THR A 69 20.04 -2.45 2.55
CA THR A 69 21.30 -3.12 2.34
C THR A 69 21.17 -4.50 1.65
N LEU A 70 19.97 -5.07 1.53
CA LEU A 70 19.77 -6.35 0.79
C LEU A 70 19.29 -6.18 -0.66
N VAL A 71 18.88 -4.98 -1.10
CA VAL A 71 18.37 -4.75 -2.46
C VAL A 71 18.91 -3.44 -3.04
N VAL A 72 20.07 -3.52 -3.71
CA VAL A 72 20.77 -2.37 -4.36
C VAL A 72 19.83 -1.50 -5.18
N ASN A 73 18.90 -2.10 -5.94
CA ASN A 73 17.96 -1.35 -6.77
C ASN A 73 16.99 -0.48 -5.94
N LYS A 74 16.58 -0.90 -4.74
CA LYS A 74 15.70 -0.06 -3.88
C LYS A 74 16.46 1.13 -3.31
N TYR A 75 17.71 0.90 -2.89
CA TYR A 75 18.60 1.96 -2.43
C TYR A 75 18.83 2.99 -3.55
N PHE A 76 19.22 2.54 -4.74
CA PHE A 76 19.36 3.37 -5.94
C PHE A 76 18.10 4.21 -6.26
N MET A 77 16.92 3.60 -6.24
CA MET A 77 15.66 4.31 -6.48
C MET A 77 15.34 5.35 -5.41
N SER A 78 15.69 5.08 -4.14
CA SER A 78 15.47 6.02 -3.05
C SER A 78 16.35 7.28 -3.20
N LEU A 79 17.59 7.10 -3.65
CA LEU A 79 18.50 8.23 -3.93
C LEU A 79 17.99 9.10 -5.10
N LEU A 80 17.48 8.48 -6.18
CA LEU A 80 16.87 9.22 -7.29
C LEU A 80 15.59 9.97 -6.86
N GLU A 81 14.76 9.35 -6.01
CA GLU A 81 13.58 10.03 -5.48
C GLU A 81 13.97 11.21 -4.57
N PHE A 82 15.04 11.07 -3.78
CA PHE A 82 15.56 12.15 -2.95
C PHE A 82 16.02 13.34 -3.79
N TRP A 83 16.72 13.09 -4.91
CA TRP A 83 17.04 14.14 -5.89
C TRP A 83 15.77 14.87 -6.34
N LEU A 84 14.74 14.15 -6.78
CA LEU A 84 13.52 14.76 -7.30
C LEU A 84 12.74 15.54 -6.23
N ARG A 85 12.80 15.14 -4.95
CA ARG A 85 12.05 15.80 -3.89
C ARG A 85 12.78 16.96 -3.22
N CYS A 86 14.10 16.86 -3.13
CA CYS A 86 14.87 17.69 -2.21
C CYS A 86 15.94 18.55 -2.90
N CYS A 87 16.26 18.29 -4.17
CA CYS A 87 17.23 19.12 -4.89
C CYS A 87 16.62 20.50 -5.19
N PRO A 88 17.23 21.59 -4.67
CA PRO A 88 16.68 22.93 -4.81
C PRO A 88 16.64 23.42 -6.27
N THR A 89 17.53 22.90 -7.12
CA THR A 89 17.70 23.33 -8.51
C THR A 89 16.67 22.73 -9.47
N LEU A 90 16.02 21.62 -9.10
CA LEU A 90 15.11 20.91 -10.01
C LEU A 90 13.69 21.50 -10.03
N GLY A 91 13.27 22.21 -8.97
CA GLY A 91 11.94 22.84 -8.88
C GLY A 91 10.82 21.88 -9.28
N VAL A 92 10.81 20.69 -8.68
CA VAL A 92 9.92 19.59 -9.06
C VAL A 92 8.53 19.77 -8.46
N ASP A 93 7.52 19.68 -9.32
CA ASP A 93 6.10 19.68 -8.98
C ASP A 93 5.40 18.43 -9.52
N LYS A 94 4.23 18.12 -8.94
CA LYS A 94 3.38 16.99 -9.38
C LYS A 94 4.14 15.65 -9.44
N LEU A 95 5.06 15.39 -8.52
CA LEU A 95 5.81 14.14 -8.46
C LEU A 95 4.93 12.97 -8.01
N VAL A 96 4.90 11.91 -8.80
CA VAL A 96 4.36 10.60 -8.45
C VAL A 96 5.44 9.54 -8.64
N ALA A 97 5.67 8.75 -7.59
CA ALA A 97 6.59 7.62 -7.60
C ALA A 97 5.81 6.30 -7.57
N GLY A 98 6.11 5.40 -8.52
CA GLY A 98 5.56 4.05 -8.54
C GLY A 98 4.08 3.94 -8.92
N GLN A 99 3.58 4.79 -9.81
CA GLN A 99 2.18 4.77 -10.26
C GLN A 99 1.83 3.44 -10.95
N GLN A 100 0.91 2.66 -10.38
CA GLN A 100 0.39 1.46 -11.01
C GLN A 100 -0.73 1.81 -12.01
N LEU A 101 -0.70 1.19 -13.18
CA LEU A 101 -1.63 1.44 -14.27
C LEU A 101 -2.49 0.21 -14.50
N ILE A 102 -3.81 0.40 -14.57
CA ILE A 102 -4.81 -0.66 -14.77
C ILE A 102 -5.51 -0.40 -16.10
N ALA A 103 -5.74 -1.45 -16.89
CA ALA A 103 -6.37 -1.30 -18.19
C ALA A 103 -7.83 -0.85 -18.03
N PRO A 104 -8.37 0.03 -18.90
CA PRO A 104 -9.73 0.57 -18.73
C PRO A 104 -10.88 -0.45 -18.74
N LYS A 105 -10.62 -1.70 -19.19
CA LYS A 105 -11.63 -2.75 -19.36
C LYS A 105 -11.23 -4.11 -18.76
N SER A 106 -10.13 -4.18 -18.02
CA SER A 106 -9.74 -5.39 -17.29
C SER A 106 -9.17 -5.02 -15.92
N THR A 107 -9.30 -5.93 -14.96
CA THR A 107 -8.60 -5.83 -13.66
C THR A 107 -7.08 -6.02 -13.79
N GLN A 108 -6.54 -6.01 -15.01
CA GLN A 108 -5.15 -6.30 -15.31
C GLN A 108 -4.30 -5.05 -15.15
N THR A 109 -3.21 -5.19 -14.40
CA THR A 109 -2.16 -4.17 -14.34
C THR A 109 -1.39 -4.17 -15.66
N VAL A 110 -1.44 -3.04 -16.38
CA VAL A 110 -0.72 -2.79 -17.64
C VAL A 110 0.78 -2.60 -17.35
N GLY A 111 1.10 -1.98 -16.22
CA GLY A 111 2.45 -1.88 -15.65
C GLY A 111 2.53 -0.79 -14.59
N GLN A 112 3.73 -0.27 -14.34
CA GLN A 112 3.99 0.75 -13.33
C GLN A 112 4.96 1.80 -13.90
N LEU A 113 4.63 3.08 -13.78
CA LEU A 113 5.55 4.19 -14.07
C LEU A 113 6.41 4.47 -12.82
N LYS A 114 7.73 4.61 -12.98
CA LYS A 114 8.64 4.77 -11.84
C LYS A 114 8.62 6.18 -11.26
N PHE A 115 8.89 7.20 -12.06
CA PHE A 115 8.77 8.60 -11.66
C PHE A 115 8.09 9.39 -12.75
N VAL A 116 7.04 10.14 -12.38
CA VAL A 116 6.34 11.09 -13.25
C VAL A 116 6.28 12.41 -12.53
N PHE A 117 6.74 13.49 -13.16
CA PHE A 117 6.84 14.80 -12.51
C PHE A 117 6.94 15.93 -13.53
N SER A 118 6.76 17.17 -13.10
CA SER A 118 7.14 18.36 -13.86
C SER A 118 8.32 19.05 -13.18
N ALA A 119 9.33 19.49 -13.92
CA ALA A 119 10.52 20.13 -13.35
C ALA A 119 10.93 21.37 -14.15
N LYS A 120 11.49 22.36 -13.45
CA LYS A 120 12.00 23.59 -14.07
C LYS A 120 13.52 23.54 -14.13
N PHE A 121 14.05 23.03 -15.23
CA PHE A 121 15.49 22.90 -15.41
C PHE A 121 16.17 24.26 -15.66
N PRO A 122 17.44 24.42 -15.24
CA PRO A 122 18.24 25.59 -15.61
C PRO A 122 18.20 25.83 -17.14
N GLY A 123 17.84 27.05 -17.53
CA GLY A 123 17.70 27.45 -18.93
C GLY A 123 16.30 27.30 -19.54
N HIS A 124 15.33 26.72 -18.82
CA HIS A 124 13.93 26.64 -19.27
C HIS A 124 13.05 27.65 -18.54
N THR A 125 12.19 28.35 -19.29
CA THR A 125 11.25 29.34 -18.74
C THR A 125 9.98 28.69 -18.17
N ILE A 126 9.60 27.52 -18.70
CA ILE A 126 8.37 26.78 -18.36
C ILE A 126 8.75 25.39 -17.80
N PRO A 127 8.04 24.88 -16.77
CA PRO A 127 8.24 23.51 -16.29
C PRO A 127 7.99 22.47 -17.39
N VAL A 128 8.86 21.47 -17.46
CA VAL A 128 8.79 20.38 -18.45
C VAL A 128 8.28 19.12 -17.77
N ALA A 129 7.28 18.47 -18.35
CA ALA A 129 6.80 17.17 -17.85
C ALA A 129 7.77 16.05 -18.24
N MET A 130 8.06 15.19 -17.28
CA MET A 130 9.03 14.13 -17.38
C MET A 130 8.49 12.80 -16.86
N HIS A 131 8.95 11.74 -17.49
CA HIS A 131 8.88 10.38 -16.98
C HIS A 131 10.26 9.75 -16.98
N TRP A 132 10.69 9.24 -15.82
CA TRP A 132 11.92 8.47 -15.72
C TRP A 132 11.58 7.03 -15.35
N GLU A 133 11.93 6.10 -16.24
CA GLU A 133 12.08 4.68 -15.88
C GLU A 133 13.51 4.48 -15.38
N ALA A 134 13.70 3.78 -14.26
CA ALA A 134 15.02 3.67 -13.64
C ALA A 134 15.34 2.26 -13.14
N SER A 135 16.58 1.83 -13.36
CA SER A 135 17.11 0.55 -12.90
C SER A 135 18.63 0.59 -12.77
N ILE A 136 19.15 -0.12 -11.77
CA ILE A 136 20.59 -0.42 -11.68
C ILE A 136 20.87 -1.89 -11.98
N LYS A 137 21.94 -2.18 -12.74
CA LYS A 137 22.28 -3.53 -13.19
C LYS A 137 23.79 -3.79 -13.25
N PHE A 138 24.14 -5.06 -13.08
CA PHE A 138 25.52 -5.56 -13.07
C PHE A 138 25.56 -6.79 -13.98
N PHE A 139 26.19 -6.66 -15.15
CA PHE A 139 26.23 -7.70 -16.18
C PHE A 139 27.67 -8.15 -16.43
N LEU A 140 27.83 -9.44 -16.71
CA LEU A 140 29.10 -10.11 -16.98
C LEU A 140 29.14 -10.45 -18.47
N PHE A 141 30.17 -10.02 -19.17
CA PHE A 141 30.44 -10.44 -20.53
C PHE A 141 30.95 -11.89 -20.53
N CYS A 142 30.26 -12.76 -21.25
CA CYS A 142 30.55 -14.20 -21.29
C CYS A 142 31.10 -14.67 -22.65
N GLY A 143 31.43 -13.75 -23.56
CA GLY A 143 32.04 -14.06 -24.86
C GLY A 143 33.57 -14.07 -24.87
N SER A 144 34.16 -14.20 -26.06
CA SER A 144 35.61 -14.07 -26.28
C SER A 144 36.03 -12.61 -26.50
N LEU A 145 37.16 -12.22 -25.91
CA LEU A 145 37.80 -10.91 -26.10
C LEU A 145 38.80 -10.89 -27.28
N ASP A 146 39.21 -12.05 -27.79
CA ASP A 146 40.31 -12.18 -28.75
C ASP A 146 39.94 -11.81 -30.20
N GLY A 147 38.69 -11.42 -30.45
CA GLY A 147 38.23 -10.88 -31.74
C GLY A 147 38.31 -11.85 -32.94
N LYS A 148 38.55 -13.15 -32.69
CA LYS A 148 38.62 -14.18 -33.75
C LYS A 148 37.25 -14.60 -34.30
N ASP A 149 36.18 -14.26 -33.59
CA ASP A 149 34.80 -14.42 -34.05
C ASP A 149 34.35 -13.10 -34.69
N ASP A 150 33.90 -13.15 -35.94
CA ASP A 150 33.57 -12.00 -36.81
C ASP A 150 32.30 -11.23 -36.36
N SER A 151 31.95 -11.29 -35.07
CA SER A 151 30.77 -10.64 -34.52
C SER A 151 31.16 -9.70 -33.37
N ALA A 152 30.81 -8.41 -33.52
CA ALA A 152 30.91 -7.43 -32.44
C ALA A 152 30.26 -7.94 -31.15
N MET A 153 30.78 -7.52 -29.98
CA MET A 153 30.23 -7.88 -28.67
C MET A 153 28.72 -7.62 -28.60
N LYS A 154 27.90 -8.66 -28.64
CA LYS A 154 26.44 -8.53 -28.63
C LYS A 154 25.89 -8.35 -27.22
N LEU A 155 24.77 -7.65 -27.09
CA LEU A 155 24.09 -7.45 -25.80
C LEU A 155 23.65 -8.77 -25.13
N GLU A 156 23.37 -9.82 -25.91
CA GLU A 156 23.00 -11.15 -25.41
C GLU A 156 24.14 -11.84 -24.63
N ASN A 157 25.39 -11.45 -24.90
CA ASN A 157 26.57 -11.99 -24.23
C ASN A 157 26.81 -11.36 -22.84
N PHE A 158 26.02 -10.36 -22.45
CA PHE A 158 26.12 -9.71 -21.15
C PHE A 158 25.05 -10.25 -20.21
N VAL A 159 25.42 -11.19 -19.35
CA VAL A 159 24.50 -11.93 -18.45
C VAL A 159 24.59 -11.41 -17.02
N ALA A 160 23.46 -11.19 -16.36
CA ALA A 160 23.45 -10.65 -15.00
C ALA A 160 24.10 -11.62 -14.01
N GLN A 161 24.83 -11.10 -13.01
CA GLN A 161 25.47 -11.90 -11.95
C GLN A 161 24.52 -12.90 -11.24
N SER A 162 23.22 -12.60 -11.22
CA SER A 162 22.21 -13.47 -10.62
C SER A 162 21.58 -14.50 -11.58
N LEU A 163 22.03 -14.58 -12.84
CA LEU A 163 21.45 -15.40 -13.92
C LEU A 163 19.95 -15.13 -14.15
N GLY A 164 19.50 -13.89 -13.98
CA GLY A 164 18.08 -13.52 -14.10
C GLY A 164 17.65 -13.03 -15.50
N GLU A 165 18.58 -12.41 -16.20
CA GLU A 165 18.39 -11.70 -17.46
C GLU A 165 19.76 -11.42 -18.11
N ASN A 166 19.74 -10.98 -19.36
CA ASN A 166 20.89 -10.39 -20.04
C ASN A 166 20.59 -8.94 -20.45
N LEU A 167 21.60 -8.26 -20.99
CA LEU A 167 21.50 -6.85 -21.37
C LEU A 167 20.57 -6.63 -22.57
N ALA A 168 20.52 -7.57 -23.53
CA ALA A 168 19.61 -7.48 -24.69
C ALA A 168 18.15 -7.39 -24.25
N TRP A 169 17.71 -8.33 -23.40
CA TRP A 169 16.38 -8.32 -22.81
C TRP A 169 16.09 -7.03 -22.03
N ARG A 170 17.09 -6.56 -21.28
CA ARG A 170 16.95 -5.34 -20.48
C ARG A 170 16.72 -4.12 -21.38
N ALA A 171 17.42 -4.03 -22.51
CA ALA A 171 17.22 -2.97 -23.50
C ALA A 171 15.80 -3.02 -24.08
N ASP A 172 15.32 -4.21 -24.49
CA ASP A 172 13.95 -4.39 -25.02
C ASP A 172 12.87 -3.99 -24.00
N GLU A 173 13.03 -4.42 -22.74
CA GLU A 173 12.05 -4.13 -21.69
C GLU A 173 12.01 -2.66 -21.31
N VAL A 174 13.14 -1.95 -21.45
CA VAL A 174 13.19 -0.50 -21.29
C VAL A 174 12.39 0.19 -22.38
N GLN A 175 12.67 -0.14 -23.65
CA GLN A 175 11.99 0.48 -24.80
C GLN A 175 10.47 0.30 -24.69
N ARG A 176 10.04 -0.94 -24.40
CA ARG A 176 8.64 -1.27 -24.17
C ARG A 176 8.00 -0.40 -23.08
N LYS A 177 8.70 -0.13 -21.99
CA LYS A 177 8.19 0.68 -20.86
C LYS A 177 8.13 2.17 -21.16
N LEU A 178 9.08 2.70 -21.93
CA LEU A 178 9.01 4.08 -22.40
C LEU A 178 7.82 4.26 -23.35
N GLU A 179 7.59 3.29 -24.26
CA GLU A 179 6.46 3.29 -25.19
C GLU A 179 5.10 3.17 -24.50
N MET A 180 5.02 2.53 -23.33
CA MET A 180 3.77 2.41 -22.57
C MET A 180 3.12 3.75 -22.21
N CYS A 181 3.88 4.85 -22.13
CA CYS A 181 3.31 6.17 -21.88
C CYS A 181 2.38 6.65 -23.01
N ARG A 182 2.49 6.04 -24.21
CA ARG A 182 1.65 6.35 -25.37
C ARG A 182 0.30 5.63 -25.35
N LEU A 183 0.09 4.70 -24.41
CA LEU A 183 -1.17 3.96 -24.31
C LEU A 183 -2.30 4.87 -23.84
N GLU A 184 -3.48 4.75 -24.44
CA GLU A 184 -4.65 5.62 -24.18
C GLU A 184 -5.00 5.74 -22.68
N GLY A 185 -5.04 4.61 -21.95
CA GLY A 185 -5.30 4.62 -20.51
C GLY A 185 -4.23 5.33 -19.68
N VAL A 186 -2.99 5.35 -20.17
CA VAL A 186 -1.86 6.04 -19.53
C VAL A 186 -1.88 7.52 -19.89
N ARG A 187 -2.14 7.87 -21.15
CA ARG A 187 -2.33 9.25 -21.61
C ARG A 187 -3.46 9.95 -20.87
N SER A 188 -4.60 9.28 -20.69
CA SER A 188 -5.72 9.81 -19.91
C SER A 188 -5.36 10.08 -18.45
N TRP A 189 -4.59 9.17 -17.83
CA TRP A 189 -4.10 9.38 -16.47
C TRP A 189 -3.11 10.56 -16.40
N LEU A 190 -2.17 10.64 -17.35
CA LEU A 190 -1.18 11.73 -17.44
C LEU A 190 -1.86 13.09 -17.65
N ALA A 191 -2.85 13.17 -18.54
CA ALA A 191 -3.62 14.39 -18.80
C ALA A 191 -4.34 14.87 -17.53
N SER A 192 -4.99 13.95 -16.80
CA SER A 192 -5.62 14.28 -15.52
C SER A 192 -4.60 14.72 -14.47
N HIS A 193 -3.44 14.07 -14.40
CA HIS A 193 -2.40 14.37 -13.43
C HIS A 193 -1.77 15.75 -13.67
N PHE A 194 -1.45 16.07 -14.92
CA PHE A 194 -0.84 17.35 -15.30
C PHE A 194 -1.85 18.46 -15.60
N GLY A 195 -3.14 18.15 -15.76
CA GLY A 195 -4.18 19.13 -16.08
C GLY A 195 -4.14 19.58 -17.55
N TRP A 196 -3.67 18.72 -18.44
CA TRP A 196 -3.56 19.01 -19.88
C TRP A 196 -4.92 18.96 -20.55
N GLN A 197 -5.18 19.91 -21.45
CA GLN A 197 -6.44 20.00 -22.19
C GLN A 197 -6.31 19.58 -23.66
N ASP A 198 -5.11 19.71 -24.24
CA ASP A 198 -4.86 19.39 -25.65
C ASP A 198 -3.87 18.21 -25.82
N GLU A 199 -3.98 17.49 -26.94
CA GLU A 199 -3.08 16.36 -27.25
C GLU A 199 -1.62 16.79 -27.45
N ALA A 200 -1.38 18.03 -27.88
CA ALA A 200 -0.05 18.59 -28.10
C ALA A 200 0.78 18.69 -26.79
N ASP A 201 0.12 18.95 -25.66
CA ASP A 201 0.77 18.99 -24.35
C ASP A 201 1.25 17.59 -23.91
N GLN A 202 0.50 16.55 -24.27
CA GLN A 202 0.89 15.16 -23.99
C GLN A 202 2.09 14.70 -24.83
N GLU A 203 2.19 15.17 -26.07
CA GLU A 203 3.33 14.89 -26.95
C GLU A 203 4.62 15.59 -26.50
N SER A 204 4.51 16.62 -25.67
CA SER A 204 5.65 17.37 -25.12
C SER A 204 6.37 16.66 -23.95
N MET A 205 5.82 15.56 -23.44
CA MET A 205 6.37 14.84 -22.30
C MET A 205 7.68 14.12 -22.64
N LEU A 206 8.73 14.39 -21.86
CA LEU A 206 10.03 13.75 -22.04
C LEU A 206 10.13 12.47 -21.22
N SER A 207 10.23 11.33 -21.90
CA SER A 207 10.41 10.02 -21.26
C SER A 207 11.84 9.53 -21.43
N TYR A 208 12.51 9.20 -20.33
CA TYR A 208 13.91 8.73 -20.36
C TYR A 208 14.13 7.47 -19.54
N MET A 209 15.10 6.67 -19.97
CA MET A 209 15.65 5.58 -19.17
C MET A 209 16.85 6.01 -18.33
N ILE A 210 16.90 5.54 -17.10
CA ILE A 210 18.08 5.58 -16.24
C ILE A 210 18.57 4.15 -15.98
N LEU A 211 19.44 3.65 -16.85
CA LEU A 211 20.09 2.34 -16.69
C LEU A 211 21.56 2.50 -16.28
N ARG A 212 21.86 2.37 -14.99
CA ARG A 212 23.23 2.55 -14.43
C ARG A 212 23.81 1.23 -13.91
N GLY A 213 25.09 1.24 -13.54
CA GLY A 213 25.79 0.11 -12.92
C GLY A 213 27.12 -0.20 -13.59
N TYR A 214 27.47 -1.48 -13.71
CA TYR A 214 28.75 -1.93 -14.27
C TYR A 214 28.59 -3.06 -15.30
N LEU A 215 29.45 -3.06 -16.31
CA LEU A 215 29.71 -4.23 -17.16
C LEU A 215 31.06 -4.84 -16.77
N PHE A 216 31.10 -6.15 -16.57
CA PHE A 216 32.27 -6.88 -16.11
C PHE A 216 32.82 -7.78 -17.22
N TYR A 217 34.14 -7.82 -17.36
CA TYR A 217 34.84 -8.58 -18.41
C TYR A 217 35.65 -9.75 -17.82
N PRO A 218 35.83 -10.87 -18.55
CA PRO A 218 36.47 -12.06 -18.00
C PRO A 218 37.96 -11.79 -17.71
N LEU A 219 38.35 -11.91 -16.43
CA LEU A 219 39.71 -11.67 -15.97
C LEU A 219 40.71 -12.67 -16.56
N ALA A 220 40.27 -13.91 -16.80
CA ALA A 220 41.04 -14.96 -17.46
C ALA A 220 41.56 -14.56 -18.86
N GLN A 221 40.86 -13.64 -19.54
CA GLN A 221 41.23 -13.13 -20.87
C GLN A 221 41.82 -11.71 -20.80
N SER A 222 42.08 -11.19 -19.60
CA SER A 222 42.53 -9.81 -19.38
C SER A 222 43.95 -9.77 -18.83
N PRO A 223 44.80 -8.81 -19.24
CA PRO A 223 46.18 -8.71 -18.76
C PRO A 223 46.29 -8.14 -17.34
N SER A 224 45.28 -7.41 -16.87
CA SER A 224 45.21 -6.77 -15.56
C SER A 224 43.75 -6.58 -15.16
N THR A 225 43.49 -6.44 -13.87
CA THR A 225 42.19 -6.00 -13.33
C THR A 225 41.80 -4.58 -13.75
N GLN A 226 42.75 -3.76 -14.21
CA GLN A 226 42.50 -2.38 -14.69
C GLN A 226 42.43 -2.29 -16.22
N ALA A 227 42.43 -3.43 -16.93
CA ALA A 227 42.36 -3.45 -18.39
C ALA A 227 41.07 -2.75 -18.88
N LYS A 228 41.22 -1.88 -19.89
CA LYS A 228 40.09 -1.27 -20.60
C LYS A 228 39.78 -2.06 -21.86
N HIS A 229 38.51 -2.31 -22.12
CA HIS A 229 38.06 -3.07 -23.30
C HIS A 229 37.46 -2.11 -24.34
N PRO A 230 38.07 -1.98 -25.55
CA PRO A 230 37.74 -0.91 -26.51
C PRO A 230 36.68 -1.27 -27.57
N THR A 231 36.20 -2.52 -27.67
CA THR A 231 35.40 -2.97 -28.83
C THR A 231 34.01 -3.43 -28.41
N LEU A 232 33.04 -2.52 -28.42
CA LEU A 232 31.66 -2.80 -28.00
C LEU A 232 30.71 -2.76 -29.20
N ALA A 233 29.56 -3.44 -29.10
CA ALA A 233 28.43 -3.09 -29.97
C ALA A 233 28.09 -1.60 -29.80
N SER A 234 27.64 -0.94 -30.87
CA SER A 234 27.21 0.47 -30.86
C SER A 234 26.13 0.77 -29.80
N GLN A 235 25.39 -0.26 -29.40
CA GLN A 235 24.35 -0.26 -28.38
C GLN A 235 24.87 -0.06 -26.94
N ILE A 236 26.17 -0.23 -26.70
CA ILE A 236 26.76 -0.07 -25.37
C ILE A 236 27.37 1.32 -25.26
N ASN A 237 27.22 1.97 -24.11
CA ASN A 237 27.84 3.26 -23.89
C ASN A 237 29.38 3.10 -23.86
N PRO A 238 30.16 3.80 -24.69
CA PRO A 238 31.63 3.68 -24.68
C PRO A 238 32.27 4.07 -23.34
N ASN A 239 31.59 4.92 -22.56
CA ASN A 239 32.05 5.39 -21.26
C ASN A 239 31.46 4.58 -20.08
N HIS A 240 30.76 3.47 -20.33
CA HIS A 240 30.18 2.66 -19.25
C HIS A 240 31.26 2.25 -18.23
N LEU A 241 30.84 2.07 -16.97
CA LEU A 241 31.75 1.63 -15.93
C LEU A 241 32.11 0.16 -16.14
N GLN A 242 33.42 -0.13 -16.11
CA GLN A 242 33.99 -1.45 -16.37
C GLN A 242 34.48 -2.09 -15.07
N GLY A 243 34.42 -3.42 -15.02
CA GLY A 243 35.06 -4.22 -13.98
C GLY A 243 35.50 -5.58 -14.54
N TRP A 244 35.98 -6.46 -13.68
CA TRP A 244 36.39 -7.81 -14.05
C TRP A 244 35.56 -8.91 -13.39
N TRP A 245 35.55 -10.12 -13.94
CA TRP A 245 34.98 -11.27 -13.26
C TRP A 245 35.78 -12.55 -13.47
N THR A 246 35.70 -13.48 -12.53
CA THR A 246 36.45 -14.74 -12.58
C THR A 246 35.74 -15.89 -11.85
N LEU A 247 36.07 -17.11 -12.27
CA LEU A 247 35.75 -18.38 -11.59
C LEU A 247 36.96 -18.95 -10.84
N ASP A 248 38.18 -18.56 -11.22
CA ASP A 248 39.45 -18.99 -10.63
C ASP A 248 40.19 -17.77 -10.08
N PHE A 249 39.66 -17.22 -9.00
CA PHE A 249 40.16 -15.99 -8.41
C PHE A 249 41.60 -16.11 -7.89
N GLU A 250 42.06 -17.30 -7.52
CA GLU A 250 43.42 -17.49 -7.01
C GLU A 250 44.45 -17.32 -8.12
N THR A 251 44.27 -18.04 -9.23
CA THR A 251 45.16 -17.96 -10.39
C THR A 251 45.09 -16.59 -11.04
N ASP A 252 43.87 -16.10 -11.29
CA ASP A 252 43.67 -14.86 -12.03
C ASP A 252 44.16 -13.63 -11.26
N LEU A 253 43.82 -13.48 -9.98
CA LEU A 253 44.27 -12.33 -9.21
C LEU A 253 45.76 -12.39 -8.91
N THR A 254 46.34 -13.59 -8.78
CA THR A 254 47.80 -13.72 -8.63
C THR A 254 48.54 -13.22 -9.86
N ARG A 255 47.99 -13.48 -11.05
CA ARG A 255 48.56 -13.05 -12.33
C ARG A 255 48.33 -11.56 -12.63
N THR A 256 47.19 -11.02 -12.24
CA THR A 256 46.70 -9.72 -12.75
C THR A 256 46.83 -8.55 -11.76
N THR A 257 47.19 -8.82 -10.50
CA THR A 257 47.32 -7.79 -9.46
C THR A 257 48.72 -7.78 -8.84
N PRO A 258 49.23 -6.60 -8.44
CA PRO A 258 50.49 -6.51 -7.72
C PRO A 258 50.38 -7.09 -6.30
N THR A 259 51.53 -7.43 -5.68
CA THR A 259 51.57 -8.03 -4.33
C THR A 259 51.10 -7.09 -3.22
N HIS A 260 51.14 -5.78 -3.43
CA HIS A 260 50.69 -4.77 -2.47
C HIS A 260 49.18 -4.45 -2.57
N ALA A 261 48.46 -5.07 -3.51
CA ALA A 261 47.02 -4.86 -3.66
C ALA A 261 46.27 -5.45 -2.45
N LEU A 262 45.32 -4.67 -1.93
CA LEU A 262 44.38 -5.13 -0.91
C LEU A 262 43.00 -5.34 -1.54
N PHE A 263 42.21 -6.24 -0.95
CA PHE A 263 40.89 -6.61 -1.44
C PHE A 263 39.84 -6.46 -0.35
N ALA A 264 38.72 -5.81 -0.68
CA ALA A 264 37.56 -5.70 0.20
C ALA A 264 36.33 -6.36 -0.44
N ILE A 265 35.61 -7.19 0.32
CA ILE A 265 34.33 -7.78 -0.10
C ILE A 265 33.22 -6.77 0.22
N LEU A 266 32.60 -6.22 -0.81
CA LEU A 266 31.65 -5.12 -0.67
C LEU A 266 30.23 -5.62 -0.42
N PRO A 267 29.56 -5.21 0.68
CA PRO A 267 28.13 -5.39 0.82
C PRO A 267 27.39 -4.54 -0.22
N LYS A 268 26.15 -4.93 -0.50
CA LYS A 268 25.32 -4.39 -1.59
C LYS A 268 25.19 -2.85 -1.60
N VAL A 269 25.20 -2.20 -0.45
CA VAL A 269 25.11 -0.72 -0.36
C VAL A 269 26.41 -0.02 -0.78
N TYR A 270 27.52 -0.74 -0.84
CA TYR A 270 28.81 -0.27 -1.38
C TYR A 270 29.00 -0.57 -2.88
N TRP A 271 27.95 -1.04 -3.57
CA TRP A 271 28.06 -1.39 -5.01
C TRP A 271 27.98 -0.17 -5.95
N LEU A 272 27.58 1.01 -5.46
CA LEU A 272 27.42 2.23 -6.26
C LEU A 272 28.75 2.99 -6.41
N SER A 273 29.03 3.96 -5.53
CA SER A 273 30.27 4.72 -5.57
C SER A 273 31.51 3.86 -5.30
N THR A 274 32.67 4.34 -5.74
CA THR A 274 33.96 3.75 -5.36
C THR A 274 34.22 3.93 -3.86
N VAL A 275 35.10 3.08 -3.32
CA VAL A 275 35.49 3.11 -1.91
C VAL A 275 36.92 3.61 -1.73
N SER A 276 37.23 4.05 -0.51
CA SER A 276 38.58 4.35 -0.06
C SER A 276 38.77 3.74 1.32
N ALA A 277 40.01 3.42 1.67
CA ALA A 277 40.34 2.80 2.94
C ALA A 277 41.52 3.50 3.60
N THR A 278 41.60 3.40 4.92
CA THR A 278 42.65 4.02 5.73
C THR A 278 43.31 2.98 6.63
N ARG A 279 44.61 3.12 6.83
CA ARG A 279 45.36 2.27 7.76
C ARG A 279 45.11 2.73 9.20
N ALA A 280 44.62 1.83 10.04
CA ALA A 280 44.44 2.04 11.47
C ALA A 280 45.77 1.90 12.23
N SER A 281 45.79 2.29 13.51
CA SER A 281 46.98 2.26 14.37
C SER A 281 47.53 0.86 14.62
N ASP A 282 46.70 -0.17 14.51
CA ASP A 282 47.08 -1.59 14.59
C ASP A 282 47.71 -2.12 13.28
N GLY A 283 47.79 -1.28 12.25
CA GLY A 283 48.32 -1.62 10.93
C GLY A 283 47.29 -2.22 9.97
N GLN A 284 46.08 -2.53 10.41
CA GLN A 284 45.01 -3.06 9.56
C GLN A 284 44.38 -1.95 8.71
N VAL A 285 43.89 -2.30 7.51
CA VAL A 285 43.32 -1.32 6.57
C VAL A 285 41.82 -1.51 6.49
N TRP A 286 41.07 -0.42 6.64
CA TRP A 286 39.61 -0.46 6.74
C TRP A 286 38.98 0.52 5.77
N VAL A 287 38.01 0.05 5.00
CA VAL A 287 37.01 0.93 4.36
C VAL A 287 36.08 1.42 5.46
N PRO A 288 35.89 2.74 5.63
CA PRO A 288 35.00 3.28 6.65
C PRO A 288 33.58 2.72 6.55
N GLY A 289 32.98 2.44 7.71
CA GLY A 289 31.56 2.11 7.80
C GLY A 289 30.67 3.35 7.62
N ASP A 290 29.36 3.14 7.69
CA ASP A 290 28.35 4.21 7.69
C ASP A 290 27.27 3.88 8.72
N GLU A 291 27.31 4.56 9.87
CA GLU A 291 26.40 4.32 10.99
C GLU A 291 24.93 4.59 10.63
N GLY A 292 24.66 5.62 9.82
CA GLY A 292 23.30 5.96 9.37
C GLY A 292 22.70 4.89 8.46
N LEU A 293 23.54 4.21 7.67
CA LEU A 293 23.16 3.03 6.88
C LEU A 293 23.20 1.72 7.69
N LYS A 294 23.73 1.74 8.92
CA LYS A 294 23.99 0.58 9.78
C LYS A 294 24.97 -0.42 9.16
N GLU A 295 26.01 0.10 8.51
CA GLU A 295 27.06 -0.71 7.89
C GLU A 295 28.37 -0.60 8.67
N PRO A 296 28.93 -1.72 9.15
CA PRO A 296 30.21 -1.70 9.84
C PRO A 296 31.36 -1.40 8.85
N PRO A 297 32.53 -0.99 9.37
CA PRO A 297 33.75 -0.91 8.56
C PRO A 297 34.08 -2.25 7.88
N ILE A 298 34.62 -2.17 6.65
CA ILE A 298 34.93 -3.36 5.84
C ILE A 298 36.44 -3.54 5.79
N GLU A 299 36.91 -4.75 6.12
CA GLU A 299 38.34 -5.07 6.10
C GLU A 299 38.88 -5.07 4.66
N ALA A 300 39.99 -4.37 4.44
CA ALA A 300 40.79 -4.46 3.22
C ALA A 300 41.96 -5.42 3.46
N MET A 301 41.91 -6.57 2.80
CA MET A 301 42.72 -7.74 3.15
C MET A 301 43.83 -7.97 2.14
N GLU A 302 44.96 -8.50 2.62
CA GLU A 302 45.96 -9.09 1.75
C GLU A 302 45.45 -10.36 1.06
N ARG A 303 46.05 -10.67 -0.08
CA ARG A 303 45.63 -11.75 -0.99
C ARG A 303 45.40 -13.09 -0.30
N ASN A 304 46.30 -13.54 0.57
CA ASN A 304 46.18 -14.85 1.23
C ASN A 304 44.96 -14.94 2.15
N ARG A 305 44.70 -13.88 2.92
CA ARG A 305 43.54 -13.79 3.81
C ARG A 305 42.24 -13.71 3.00
N PHE A 306 42.25 -12.89 1.95
CA PHE A 306 41.14 -12.75 1.02
C PHE A 306 40.79 -14.08 0.36
N PHE A 307 41.78 -14.83 -0.15
CA PHE A 307 41.56 -16.13 -0.79
C PHE A 307 40.99 -17.16 0.17
N ALA A 308 41.49 -17.21 1.41
CA ALA A 308 40.95 -18.12 2.43
C ALA A 308 39.45 -17.87 2.68
N LEU A 309 39.05 -16.60 2.81
CA LEU A 309 37.66 -16.22 3.03
C LEU A 309 36.76 -16.51 1.82
N CYS A 310 37.23 -16.26 0.59
CA CYS A 310 36.50 -16.63 -0.62
C CYS A 310 36.25 -18.15 -0.69
N LYS A 311 37.26 -18.98 -0.37
CA LYS A 311 37.12 -20.44 -0.32
C LYS A 311 36.11 -20.88 0.72
N GLU A 312 36.20 -20.34 1.93
CA GLU A 312 35.27 -20.62 3.02
C GLU A 312 33.83 -20.27 2.60
N TYR A 313 33.64 -19.07 2.02
CA TYR A 313 32.35 -18.59 1.57
C TYR A 313 31.73 -19.49 0.49
N PHE A 314 32.45 -19.81 -0.59
CA PHE A 314 31.90 -20.67 -1.66
C PHE A 314 31.78 -22.14 -1.26
N SER A 315 32.52 -22.60 -0.23
CA SER A 315 32.36 -23.94 0.33
C SER A 315 31.19 -24.05 1.30
N SER A 316 30.76 -22.94 1.90
CA SER A 316 29.67 -22.92 2.89
C SER A 316 28.30 -23.30 2.31
N LYS A 317 28.04 -23.02 1.02
CA LYS A 317 26.80 -23.35 0.33
C LYS A 317 27.04 -23.51 -1.17
N ASP A 318 26.54 -24.59 -1.76
CA ASP A 318 26.64 -24.80 -3.22
C ASP A 318 25.96 -23.69 -4.04
N THR A 319 24.93 -23.05 -3.49
CA THR A 319 24.25 -21.91 -4.12
C THR A 319 24.73 -20.54 -3.62
N ALA A 320 25.92 -20.46 -3.02
CA ALA A 320 26.56 -19.22 -2.60
C ALA A 320 26.51 -18.16 -3.72
N MET A 321 26.13 -16.94 -3.35
CA MET A 321 25.93 -15.82 -4.27
C MET A 321 27.28 -15.25 -4.74
N PRO A 322 27.33 -14.54 -5.87
CA PRO A 322 28.56 -13.87 -6.29
C PRO A 322 29.07 -12.89 -5.23
N LEU A 323 30.39 -12.83 -5.07
CA LEU A 323 31.07 -11.84 -4.24
C LEU A 323 31.47 -10.64 -5.09
N PHE A 324 31.26 -9.45 -4.57
CA PHE A 324 31.56 -8.19 -5.24
C PHE A 324 32.75 -7.52 -4.56
N ILE A 325 33.79 -7.18 -5.31
CA ILE A 325 35.14 -6.94 -4.78
C ILE A 325 35.62 -5.55 -5.18
N ALA A 326 36.24 -4.84 -4.25
CA ALA A 326 37.08 -3.68 -4.54
C ALA A 326 38.56 -4.07 -4.43
N GLU A 327 39.36 -3.71 -5.42
CA GLU A 327 40.82 -3.75 -5.38
C GLU A 327 41.35 -2.37 -4.98
N LEU A 328 42.15 -2.33 -3.93
CA LEU A 328 42.63 -1.12 -3.26
C LEU A 328 44.15 -1.02 -3.36
N HIS A 329 44.66 0.12 -3.85
CA HIS A 329 46.10 0.41 -3.94
C HIS A 329 46.47 1.54 -2.97
N PRO A 330 47.68 1.52 -2.36
CA PRO A 330 48.13 2.57 -1.49
C PRO A 330 48.38 3.88 -2.26
N VAL A 331 48.08 5.01 -1.64
CA VAL A 331 48.32 6.35 -2.16
C VAL A 331 49.26 7.10 -1.21
N GLY A 332 50.20 7.86 -1.77
CA GLY A 332 51.12 8.71 -0.99
C GLY A 332 52.07 7.87 -0.12
N ASP A 333 52.05 8.13 1.19
CA ASP A 333 52.89 7.48 2.20
C ASP A 333 52.39 6.09 2.63
N GLY A 334 51.29 5.59 2.04
CA GLY A 334 50.70 4.29 2.38
C GLY A 334 49.76 4.31 3.59
N SER A 335 49.40 5.50 4.08
CA SER A 335 48.36 5.68 5.11
C SER A 335 46.93 5.53 4.55
N SER A 336 46.75 5.78 3.25
CA SER A 336 45.46 5.79 2.57
C SER A 336 45.48 4.89 1.33
N TYR A 337 44.31 4.35 0.99
CA TYR A 337 44.11 3.42 -0.11
C TYR A 337 42.90 3.84 -0.93
N VAL A 338 42.99 3.72 -2.25
CA VAL A 338 41.90 4.05 -3.18
C VAL A 338 41.55 2.85 -4.04
N GLU A 339 40.27 2.74 -4.37
CA GLU A 339 39.81 1.71 -5.30
C GLU A 339 40.32 2.01 -6.71
N VAL A 340 41.07 1.06 -7.27
CA VAL A 340 41.59 1.14 -8.64
C VAL A 340 40.82 0.25 -9.62
N SER A 341 40.16 -0.79 -9.09
CA SER A 341 39.38 -1.72 -9.89
C SER A 341 38.30 -2.39 -9.04
N ARG A 342 37.27 -2.90 -9.73
CA ARG A 342 36.10 -3.54 -9.15
C ARG A 342 35.83 -4.86 -9.86
N GLY A 343 35.52 -5.89 -9.09
CA GLY A 343 35.39 -7.24 -9.59
C GLY A 343 34.20 -8.02 -9.06
N SER A 344 33.90 -9.13 -9.72
CA SER A 344 32.92 -10.11 -9.28
C SER A 344 33.52 -11.51 -9.32
N ILE A 345 33.49 -12.21 -8.19
CA ILE A 345 33.89 -13.62 -8.11
C ILE A 345 32.63 -14.47 -8.17
N MET A 346 32.60 -15.40 -9.13
CA MET A 346 31.44 -16.22 -9.44
C MET A 346 31.63 -17.63 -8.87
N ASN A 347 30.52 -18.25 -8.45
CA ASN A 347 30.54 -19.62 -7.96
C ASN A 347 30.65 -20.59 -9.14
N SER A 348 31.80 -21.25 -9.29
CA SER A 348 32.08 -22.19 -10.39
C SER A 348 31.14 -23.38 -10.45
N LYS A 349 30.49 -23.77 -9.35
CA LYS A 349 29.53 -24.89 -9.32
C LYS A 349 28.19 -24.55 -9.95
N THR A 350 27.75 -23.29 -9.90
CA THR A 350 26.37 -22.90 -10.28
C THR A 350 26.29 -21.82 -11.35
N TRP A 351 27.44 -21.24 -11.74
CA TRP A 351 27.50 -20.23 -12.77
C TRP A 351 27.50 -20.87 -14.18
N ASN A 352 26.34 -20.85 -14.84
CA ASN A 352 26.19 -21.21 -16.26
C ASN A 352 25.37 -20.12 -17.02
N PRO A 353 26.01 -19.30 -17.88
CA PRO A 353 25.34 -18.26 -18.65
C PRO A 353 24.68 -18.75 -19.96
N ASP A 354 25.01 -19.95 -20.46
CA ASP A 354 24.63 -20.44 -21.79
C ASP A 354 23.13 -20.34 -22.11
N PRO A 355 22.21 -20.69 -21.18
CA PRO A 355 20.77 -20.61 -21.47
C PRO A 355 20.28 -19.20 -21.79
N LEU A 356 20.94 -18.17 -21.23
CA LEU A 356 20.59 -16.78 -21.46
C LEU A 356 21.30 -16.19 -22.68
N MET A 357 22.38 -16.80 -23.18
CA MET A 357 23.07 -16.31 -24.39
C MET A 357 22.42 -16.82 -25.68
N GLN A 358 21.85 -18.03 -25.69
CA GLN A 358 21.34 -18.65 -26.93
C GLN A 358 19.95 -18.18 -27.37
N THR A 359 19.04 -17.86 -26.42
CA THR A 359 17.66 -17.41 -26.70
C THR A 359 17.20 -16.35 -25.69
N ALA A 360 18.05 -15.35 -25.56
CA ALA A 360 18.07 -14.26 -24.58
C ALA A 360 16.73 -13.60 -24.22
N THR A 361 15.94 -13.23 -25.22
CA THR A 361 14.69 -12.47 -25.04
C THR A 361 13.51 -13.36 -24.69
N ARG A 362 13.69 -14.69 -24.80
CA ARG A 362 12.61 -15.67 -24.66
C ARG A 362 12.55 -16.31 -23.29
N PHE A 363 13.61 -16.30 -22.50
CA PHE A 363 13.68 -17.01 -21.21
C PHE A 363 14.07 -16.11 -20.02
N LYS A 364 13.55 -16.41 -18.84
CA LYS A 364 13.92 -15.80 -17.55
C LYS A 364 14.19 -16.89 -16.52
N ARG A 365 14.96 -16.57 -15.48
CA ARG A 365 15.12 -17.50 -14.34
C ARG A 365 13.76 -17.78 -13.71
N ASP A 366 13.52 -19.05 -13.40
CA ASP A 366 12.34 -19.43 -12.63
C ASP A 366 12.53 -18.94 -11.18
N ASN A 367 11.65 -18.05 -10.72
CA ASN A 367 11.70 -17.46 -9.39
C ASN A 367 10.91 -18.24 -8.35
N LEU A 368 10.14 -19.25 -8.75
CA LEU A 368 9.29 -20.04 -7.85
C LEU A 368 10.09 -21.05 -7.02
N LYS A 369 11.39 -21.26 -7.33
CA LYS A 369 12.27 -22.19 -6.62
C LYS A 369 13.69 -21.62 -6.56
N SER A 370 13.92 -20.63 -5.70
CA SER A 370 15.17 -19.85 -5.66
C SER A 370 16.47 -20.67 -5.46
N ASP A 371 16.35 -21.93 -5.04
CA ASP A 371 17.43 -22.90 -4.85
C ASP A 371 17.27 -24.21 -5.66
N SER A 372 16.25 -24.38 -6.53
CA SER A 372 16.15 -25.65 -7.27
C SER A 372 17.13 -25.70 -8.42
N LEU A 373 18.15 -26.54 -8.27
CA LEU A 373 18.96 -27.01 -9.37
C LEU A 373 18.17 -28.08 -10.17
N ASP A 374 18.48 -28.23 -11.44
CA ASP A 374 18.05 -29.37 -12.23
C ASP A 374 18.92 -30.61 -11.95
N ALA A 375 18.64 -31.71 -12.64
CA ALA A 375 19.38 -32.97 -12.46
C ALA A 375 20.89 -32.84 -12.76
N PHE A 376 21.32 -31.76 -13.41
CA PHE A 376 22.70 -31.46 -13.74
C PHE A 376 23.31 -30.38 -12.83
N HIS A 377 22.68 -30.07 -11.69
CA HIS A 377 23.12 -29.04 -10.75
C HIS A 377 23.12 -27.62 -11.35
N GLN A 378 22.28 -27.35 -12.35
CA GLN A 378 22.14 -26.02 -12.99
C GLN A 378 20.83 -25.32 -12.61
N ARG A 379 20.78 -23.99 -12.68
CA ARG A 379 19.56 -23.23 -12.38
C ARG A 379 18.50 -23.39 -13.48
N LYS A 380 17.22 -23.46 -13.10
CA LYS A 380 16.08 -23.60 -14.03
C LYS A 380 15.60 -22.28 -14.64
N TYR A 381 15.14 -22.33 -15.89
CA TYR A 381 14.63 -21.19 -16.67
C TYR A 381 13.21 -21.45 -17.20
N GLU A 382 12.39 -20.42 -17.31
CA GLU A 382 11.04 -20.47 -17.90
C GLU A 382 10.87 -19.48 -19.06
N GLN A 383 9.94 -19.76 -19.99
CA GLN A 383 9.67 -18.88 -21.11
C GLN A 383 8.98 -17.59 -20.65
N ARG A 384 9.43 -16.45 -21.16
CA ARG A 384 8.82 -15.14 -20.96
C ARG A 384 7.48 -15.08 -21.69
N ARG A 385 6.50 -14.44 -21.04
CA ARG A 385 5.14 -14.29 -21.60
C ARG A 385 5.17 -13.42 -22.86
N PRO A 386 4.44 -13.79 -23.93
CA PRO A 386 4.32 -12.97 -25.12
C PRO A 386 3.59 -11.66 -24.80
N VAL A 387 3.80 -10.69 -25.67
CA VAL A 387 3.28 -9.34 -25.57
C VAL A 387 2.27 -9.15 -26.70
N ASP A 388 1.15 -8.48 -26.42
CA ASP A 388 0.16 -8.13 -27.44
C ASP A 388 0.61 -6.94 -28.31
N LEU A 389 -0.22 -6.55 -29.28
CA LEU A 389 0.04 -5.40 -30.17
C LEU A 389 0.15 -4.06 -29.42
N ASN A 390 -0.28 -4.00 -28.16
CA ASN A 390 -0.26 -2.82 -27.32
C ASN A 390 0.87 -2.85 -26.27
N GLY A 391 1.82 -3.79 -26.38
CA GLY A 391 2.93 -3.85 -25.43
C GLY A 391 2.57 -4.48 -24.08
N VAL A 392 1.40 -5.12 -23.93
CA VAL A 392 0.90 -5.73 -22.68
C VAL A 392 1.18 -7.24 -22.64
N ARG A 393 1.65 -7.75 -21.51
CA ARG A 393 1.96 -9.19 -21.35
C ARG A 393 0.69 -10.02 -21.22
N LEU A 394 0.54 -10.99 -22.13
CA LEU A 394 -0.56 -11.95 -22.17
C LEU A 394 -0.50 -12.96 -21.01
N PHE A 395 -1.65 -13.52 -20.63
CA PHE A 395 -1.74 -14.62 -19.65
C PHE A 395 -1.36 -15.97 -20.26
N LYS A 396 -0.92 -16.94 -19.44
CA LYS A 396 -0.56 -18.30 -19.89
C LYS A 396 -1.71 -19.01 -20.64
N SER A 397 -2.96 -18.65 -20.37
CA SER A 397 -4.17 -19.18 -21.01
C SER A 397 -4.39 -18.68 -22.45
N GLU A 398 -3.72 -17.61 -22.87
CA GLU A 398 -3.95 -16.91 -24.14
C GLU A 398 -2.94 -17.31 -25.25
N VAL A 399 -2.03 -18.25 -24.95
CA VAL A 399 -0.87 -18.57 -25.79
C VAL A 399 -0.97 -19.99 -26.37
N LYS A 400 -1.86 -20.22 -27.35
CA LYS A 400 -1.76 -21.34 -28.31
C LYS A 400 -2.35 -20.92 -29.68
N SER A 401 -1.71 -21.35 -30.77
CA SER A 401 -2.15 -21.11 -32.15
C SER A 401 -3.48 -21.83 -32.45
N PHE A 402 -4.35 -21.24 -33.28
CA PHE A 402 -5.68 -21.77 -33.55
C PHE A 402 -5.85 -22.18 -35.01
N ASP A 403 -6.44 -23.36 -35.22
CA ASP A 403 -6.95 -23.82 -36.52
C ASP A 403 -8.14 -22.96 -36.99
N ASP A 404 -8.28 -22.76 -38.31
CA ASP A 404 -9.44 -22.08 -38.89
C ASP A 404 -10.71 -22.93 -38.70
N VAL A 405 -11.79 -22.30 -38.21
CA VAL A 405 -13.08 -22.95 -37.97
C VAL A 405 -14.16 -22.30 -38.82
N SER A 406 -14.89 -23.13 -39.57
CA SER A 406 -16.08 -22.74 -40.33
C SER A 406 -17.32 -23.38 -39.70
N LEU A 407 -18.37 -22.58 -39.49
CA LEU A 407 -19.68 -23.02 -38.97
C LEU A 407 -20.72 -22.90 -40.09
N ASP A 408 -21.65 -23.86 -40.18
CA ASP A 408 -22.68 -23.84 -41.21
C ASP A 408 -23.77 -22.80 -40.88
N ALA A 409 -24.14 -22.01 -41.88
CA ALA A 409 -25.19 -20.98 -41.75
C ALA A 409 -26.61 -21.51 -42.03
N THR A 410 -26.75 -22.82 -42.27
CA THR A 410 -28.04 -23.51 -42.41
C THR A 410 -28.47 -24.22 -41.13
N TRP A 411 -27.60 -24.28 -40.11
CA TRP A 411 -27.89 -24.95 -38.85
C TRP A 411 -29.05 -24.31 -38.10
N SER A 412 -29.91 -25.16 -37.56
CA SER A 412 -30.90 -24.77 -36.55
C SER A 412 -30.20 -24.30 -35.25
N PRO A 413 -30.92 -23.58 -34.36
CA PRO A 413 -30.36 -23.15 -33.08
C PRO A 413 -29.73 -24.28 -32.24
N ILE A 414 -30.34 -25.47 -32.26
CA ILE A 414 -29.85 -26.64 -31.54
C ILE A 414 -28.52 -27.13 -32.11
N GLU A 415 -28.44 -27.30 -33.42
CA GLU A 415 -27.25 -27.79 -34.12
C GLU A 415 -26.06 -26.83 -33.92
N LEU A 416 -26.31 -25.52 -33.97
CA LEU A 416 -25.27 -24.51 -33.71
C LEU A 416 -24.77 -24.58 -32.26
N VAL A 417 -25.67 -24.63 -31.28
CA VAL A 417 -25.31 -24.67 -29.86
C VAL A 417 -24.53 -25.95 -29.53
N GLU A 418 -25.00 -27.11 -29.99
CA GLU A 418 -24.33 -28.40 -29.79
C GLU A 418 -22.92 -28.39 -30.40
N LYS A 419 -22.77 -27.87 -31.63
CA LYS A 419 -21.46 -27.83 -32.27
C LYS A 419 -20.50 -26.90 -31.55
N LEU A 420 -20.96 -25.74 -31.09
CA LEU A 420 -20.12 -24.81 -30.33
C LEU A 420 -19.68 -25.40 -28.99
N ARG A 421 -20.54 -26.17 -28.31
CA ARG A 421 -20.19 -26.91 -27.10
C ARG A 421 -19.09 -27.93 -27.39
N GLU A 422 -19.22 -28.72 -28.46
CA GLU A 422 -18.21 -29.71 -28.87
C GLU A 422 -16.85 -29.03 -29.11
N LEU A 423 -16.83 -27.94 -29.89
CA LEU A 423 -15.62 -27.20 -30.20
C LEU A 423 -14.98 -26.57 -28.97
N MET A 424 -15.77 -25.99 -28.06
CA MET A 424 -15.27 -25.46 -26.79
C MET A 424 -14.69 -26.56 -25.88
N LYS A 425 -15.36 -27.70 -25.76
CA LYS A 425 -14.88 -28.85 -24.95
C LYS A 425 -13.60 -29.45 -25.51
N SER A 426 -13.44 -29.44 -26.83
CA SER A 426 -12.23 -29.97 -27.49
C SER A 426 -10.95 -29.22 -27.09
N LYS A 427 -11.04 -27.92 -26.74
CA LYS A 427 -9.88 -27.02 -26.49
C LYS A 427 -8.87 -26.90 -27.65
N HIS A 428 -9.20 -27.39 -28.84
CA HIS A 428 -8.35 -27.27 -30.04
C HIS A 428 -8.51 -25.90 -30.72
N VAL A 429 -9.64 -25.23 -30.48
CA VAL A 429 -10.01 -23.96 -31.10
C VAL A 429 -10.05 -22.85 -30.05
N GLY A 430 -9.53 -21.70 -30.41
CA GLY A 430 -9.47 -20.53 -29.56
C GLY A 430 -10.77 -19.79 -29.48
N TYR A 431 -11.02 -19.19 -28.31
CA TYR A 431 -12.21 -18.38 -28.08
C TYR A 431 -12.37 -17.27 -29.13
N VAL A 432 -11.28 -16.57 -29.50
CA VAL A 432 -11.31 -15.49 -30.50
C VAL A 432 -11.66 -16.01 -31.89
N THR A 433 -11.06 -17.13 -32.30
CA THR A 433 -11.32 -17.76 -33.60
C THR A 433 -12.74 -18.28 -33.68
N LEU A 434 -13.21 -18.95 -32.62
CA LEU A 434 -14.57 -19.46 -32.53
C LEU A 434 -15.60 -18.31 -32.56
N LYS A 435 -15.36 -17.23 -31.81
CA LYS A 435 -16.22 -16.04 -31.80
C LYS A 435 -16.34 -15.41 -33.18
N LYS A 436 -15.23 -15.28 -33.93
CA LYS A 436 -15.25 -14.76 -35.31
C LYS A 436 -16.08 -15.65 -36.24
N ALA A 437 -15.97 -16.97 -36.12
CA ALA A 437 -16.79 -17.89 -36.91
C ALA A 437 -18.29 -17.73 -36.58
N VAL A 438 -18.63 -17.61 -35.29
CA VAL A 438 -20.00 -17.35 -34.83
C VAL A 438 -20.53 -16.02 -35.38
N GLU A 439 -19.74 -14.95 -35.34
CA GLU A 439 -20.11 -13.64 -35.90
C GLU A 439 -20.47 -13.73 -37.38
N GLN A 440 -19.70 -14.49 -38.17
CA GLN A 440 -19.96 -14.67 -39.61
C GLN A 440 -21.24 -15.47 -39.86
N THR A 441 -21.49 -16.50 -39.07
CA THR A 441 -22.70 -17.34 -39.17
C THR A 441 -23.95 -16.59 -38.74
N LEU A 442 -23.91 -15.86 -37.62
CA LEU A 442 -25.06 -15.11 -37.12
C LEU A 442 -25.44 -13.92 -38.01
N LYS A 443 -24.47 -13.32 -38.72
CA LYS A 443 -24.74 -12.33 -39.78
C LYS A 443 -25.67 -12.87 -40.88
N LYS A 444 -25.61 -14.19 -41.16
CA LYS A 444 -26.42 -14.84 -42.20
C LYS A 444 -27.80 -15.28 -41.70
N HIS A 445 -27.93 -15.76 -40.45
CA HIS A 445 -29.22 -16.15 -39.85
C HIS A 445 -30.15 -14.97 -39.56
N GLY A 446 -29.59 -13.84 -39.11
CA GLY A 446 -30.23 -12.54 -39.22
C GLY A 446 -31.54 -12.29 -38.46
N SER A 447 -31.96 -13.11 -37.49
CA SER A 447 -33.17 -12.86 -36.68
C SER A 447 -32.88 -12.87 -35.18
N THR A 448 -33.48 -11.95 -34.44
CA THR A 448 -33.38 -11.86 -32.98
C THR A 448 -33.96 -13.12 -32.31
N ASP A 449 -35.01 -13.69 -32.88
CA ASP A 449 -35.64 -14.94 -32.40
C ASP A 449 -34.70 -16.14 -32.46
N PHE A 450 -33.84 -16.21 -33.49
CA PHE A 450 -32.86 -17.29 -33.63
C PHE A 450 -31.87 -17.28 -32.47
N ILE A 451 -31.37 -16.10 -32.09
CA ILE A 451 -30.45 -15.94 -30.96
C ILE A 451 -31.15 -16.21 -29.64
N VAL A 452 -32.38 -15.72 -29.48
CA VAL A 452 -33.21 -16.01 -28.31
C VAL A 452 -33.33 -17.53 -28.12
N GLN A 453 -33.62 -18.29 -29.19
CA GLN A 453 -33.68 -19.74 -29.13
C GLN A 453 -32.32 -20.35 -28.77
N CYS A 454 -31.21 -19.94 -29.42
CA CYS A 454 -29.87 -20.41 -29.05
C CYS A 454 -29.57 -20.19 -27.55
N LEU A 455 -29.88 -19.02 -27.01
CA LEU A 455 -29.63 -18.69 -25.61
C LEU A 455 -30.50 -19.54 -24.66
N LYS A 456 -31.77 -19.78 -24.99
CA LYS A 456 -32.63 -20.69 -24.20
C LYS A 456 -32.03 -22.10 -24.15
N MET A 457 -31.60 -22.63 -25.30
CA MET A 457 -30.96 -23.96 -25.37
C MET A 457 -29.62 -24.02 -24.64
N VAL A 458 -28.88 -22.91 -24.60
CA VAL A 458 -27.67 -22.82 -23.78
C VAL A 458 -28.02 -22.97 -22.29
N LEU A 459 -29.11 -22.34 -21.84
CA LEU A 459 -29.52 -22.30 -20.44
C LEU A 459 -30.30 -23.54 -19.96
N ASP A 460 -30.98 -24.26 -20.84
CA ASP A 460 -31.80 -25.45 -20.51
C ASP A 460 -30.99 -26.74 -20.35
N ASP A 461 -29.71 -26.74 -20.74
CA ASP A 461 -28.86 -27.92 -20.64
C ASP A 461 -28.20 -28.06 -19.25
N ALA A 462 -28.84 -28.85 -18.39
CA ALA A 462 -28.37 -29.19 -17.05
C ALA A 462 -27.12 -30.11 -17.02
N SER A 463 -26.61 -30.58 -18.17
CA SER A 463 -25.51 -31.57 -18.25
C SER A 463 -24.10 -30.97 -18.33
N THR A 464 -23.96 -29.64 -18.29
CA THR A 464 -22.70 -28.93 -18.51
C THR A 464 -22.28 -28.05 -17.34
N GLU A 465 -20.95 -27.89 -17.17
CA GLU A 465 -20.41 -26.96 -16.17
C GLU A 465 -20.92 -25.53 -16.44
N VAL A 466 -21.51 -24.91 -15.42
CA VAL A 466 -22.12 -23.56 -15.46
C VAL A 466 -21.22 -22.50 -16.11
N MET A 467 -19.90 -22.63 -15.96
CA MET A 467 -18.91 -21.72 -16.55
C MET A 467 -18.83 -21.81 -18.08
N ASP A 468 -18.94 -23.01 -18.65
CA ASP A 468 -18.91 -23.20 -20.10
C ASP A 468 -20.24 -22.77 -20.73
N THR A 469 -21.36 -22.96 -20.02
CA THR A 469 -22.67 -22.43 -20.38
C THR A 469 -22.64 -20.89 -20.52
N PHE A 470 -22.07 -20.17 -19.55
CA PHE A 470 -21.95 -18.71 -19.65
C PHE A 470 -20.96 -18.25 -20.72
N ARG A 471 -19.84 -18.97 -20.90
CA ARG A 471 -18.87 -18.66 -21.96
C ARG A 471 -19.51 -18.75 -23.34
N LEU A 472 -20.27 -19.81 -23.59
CA LEU A 472 -20.99 -20.00 -24.84
C LEU A 472 -22.09 -18.94 -25.01
N GLY A 473 -22.88 -18.70 -23.97
CA GLY A 473 -23.92 -17.66 -23.97
C GLY A 473 -23.37 -16.26 -24.25
N HIS A 474 -22.26 -15.88 -23.62
CA HIS A 474 -21.61 -14.59 -23.88
C HIS A 474 -21.00 -14.49 -25.28
N MET A 475 -20.41 -15.57 -25.80
CA MET A 475 -19.91 -15.58 -27.18
C MET A 475 -21.03 -15.35 -28.19
N LEU A 476 -22.16 -16.07 -28.07
CA LEU A 476 -23.34 -15.89 -28.93
C LEU A 476 -23.91 -14.47 -28.81
N LEU A 477 -24.05 -13.98 -27.57
CA LEU A 477 -24.59 -12.66 -27.32
C LEU A 477 -23.66 -11.56 -27.85
N GLU A 478 -22.34 -11.67 -27.71
CA GLU A 478 -21.35 -10.72 -28.20
C GLU A 478 -21.24 -10.72 -29.73
N ALA A 479 -21.31 -11.90 -30.34
CA ALA A 479 -21.22 -12.07 -31.78
C ALA A 479 -22.44 -11.55 -32.55
N TYR A 480 -23.59 -11.43 -31.88
CA TYR A 480 -24.81 -10.92 -32.48
C TYR A 480 -24.94 -9.39 -32.39
N THR A 481 -25.40 -8.80 -33.49
CA THR A 481 -25.83 -7.40 -33.56
C THR A 481 -27.38 -7.37 -33.66
N PRO A 482 -28.08 -6.77 -32.68
CA PRO A 482 -29.54 -6.75 -32.63
C PRO A 482 -30.17 -6.08 -33.84
N LYS A 483 -31.28 -6.65 -34.33
CA LYS A 483 -32.18 -5.99 -35.29
C LYS A 483 -33.44 -5.56 -34.54
N SER A 484 -33.96 -4.38 -34.87
CA SER A 484 -35.07 -3.72 -34.13
C SER A 484 -36.45 -4.34 -34.39
N ASP A 485 -36.53 -5.64 -34.68
CA ASP A 485 -37.68 -6.31 -35.30
C ASP A 485 -38.33 -7.41 -34.43
N GLY A 486 -37.84 -7.65 -33.22
CA GLY A 486 -38.31 -8.75 -32.35
C GLY A 486 -39.13 -8.32 -31.12
N SER A 487 -40.06 -9.19 -30.69
CA SER A 487 -40.77 -9.06 -29.41
C SER A 487 -39.98 -9.72 -28.28
N SER A 488 -39.82 -9.04 -27.14
CA SER A 488 -39.16 -9.63 -25.97
C SER A 488 -40.03 -10.60 -25.19
N LEU A 489 -41.34 -10.68 -25.49
CA LEU A 489 -42.35 -11.32 -24.63
C LEU A 489 -42.03 -12.80 -24.34
N ALA A 490 -41.63 -13.57 -25.35
CA ALA A 490 -41.29 -14.99 -25.18
C ALA A 490 -40.01 -15.21 -24.35
N PHE A 491 -39.10 -14.22 -24.33
CA PHE A 491 -37.89 -14.26 -23.50
C PHE A 491 -38.19 -13.79 -22.08
N ASP A 492 -39.08 -12.81 -21.93
CA ASP A 492 -39.62 -12.38 -20.63
C ASP A 492 -40.37 -13.50 -19.91
N GLU A 493 -41.22 -14.24 -20.62
CA GLU A 493 -41.91 -15.42 -20.08
C GLU A 493 -40.92 -16.51 -19.61
N ASP A 494 -39.80 -16.68 -20.31
CA ASP A 494 -38.74 -17.62 -19.90
C ASP A 494 -38.03 -17.17 -18.62
N VAL A 495 -37.73 -15.88 -18.50
CA VAL A 495 -37.16 -15.30 -17.27
C VAL A 495 -38.12 -15.49 -16.09
N ILE A 496 -39.41 -15.19 -16.29
CA ILE A 496 -40.44 -15.37 -15.26
C ILE A 496 -40.57 -16.85 -14.87
N SER A 497 -40.62 -17.77 -15.84
CA SER A 497 -40.71 -19.20 -15.55
C SER A 497 -39.53 -19.69 -14.71
N ARG A 498 -38.31 -19.15 -14.93
CA ARG A 498 -37.13 -19.48 -14.12
C ARG A 498 -37.14 -18.81 -12.75
N MET A 499 -37.72 -17.62 -12.64
CA MET A 499 -37.98 -16.97 -11.35
C MET A 499 -38.92 -17.82 -10.49
N GLU A 500 -40.04 -18.27 -11.07
CA GLU A 500 -41.07 -19.09 -10.41
C GLU A 500 -40.57 -20.51 -10.08
N ALA A 501 -39.62 -21.04 -10.84
CA ALA A 501 -38.99 -22.35 -10.57
C ALA A 501 -38.10 -22.39 -9.31
N GLY A 502 -37.74 -21.22 -8.76
CA GLY A 502 -37.02 -21.09 -7.48
C GLY A 502 -35.50 -21.05 -7.57
N PRO A 503 -34.79 -21.06 -6.42
CA PRO A 503 -33.36 -20.75 -6.31
C PRO A 503 -32.42 -21.56 -7.20
N GLU A 504 -32.75 -22.82 -7.48
CA GLU A 504 -31.95 -23.69 -8.35
C GLU A 504 -31.96 -23.24 -9.82
N SER A 505 -32.89 -22.38 -10.21
CA SER A 505 -33.01 -21.83 -11.58
C SER A 505 -32.52 -20.38 -11.70
N TRP A 506 -32.30 -19.68 -10.58
CA TRP A 506 -31.98 -18.24 -10.57
C TRP A 506 -30.56 -17.91 -11.06
N TRP A 507 -29.67 -18.90 -11.17
CA TRP A 507 -28.30 -18.71 -11.64
C TRP A 507 -28.23 -18.09 -13.05
N ALA A 508 -29.22 -18.37 -13.90
CA ALA A 508 -29.27 -17.90 -15.29
C ALA A 508 -29.83 -16.46 -15.46
N ILE A 509 -30.56 -15.94 -14.46
CA ILE A 509 -31.39 -14.74 -14.61
C ILE A 509 -30.58 -13.49 -14.95
N ARG A 510 -29.43 -13.29 -14.30
CA ARG A 510 -28.56 -12.12 -14.58
C ARG A 510 -28.05 -12.11 -16.03
N PHE A 511 -27.73 -13.30 -16.56
CA PHE A 511 -27.33 -13.43 -17.96
C PHE A 511 -28.50 -13.13 -18.90
N GLN A 512 -29.70 -13.62 -18.58
CA GLN A 512 -30.91 -13.33 -19.35
C GLN A 512 -31.27 -11.84 -19.34
N ILE A 513 -31.15 -11.15 -18.20
CA ILE A 513 -31.35 -9.69 -18.11
C ILE A 513 -30.34 -8.94 -18.97
N LYS A 514 -29.06 -9.34 -18.95
CA LYS A 514 -28.04 -8.78 -19.84
C LYS A 514 -28.41 -9.00 -21.31
N ALA A 515 -28.89 -10.20 -21.66
CA ALA A 515 -29.34 -10.52 -23.00
C ALA A 515 -30.56 -9.68 -23.42
N LEU A 516 -31.56 -9.50 -22.54
CA LEU A 516 -32.71 -8.64 -22.76
C LEU A 516 -32.28 -7.20 -23.08
N SER A 517 -31.39 -6.61 -22.26
CA SER A 517 -30.92 -5.23 -22.48
C SER A 517 -30.19 -5.04 -23.81
N LYS A 518 -29.45 -6.07 -24.26
CA LYS A 518 -28.70 -6.01 -25.51
C LYS A 518 -29.60 -6.27 -26.72
N LEU A 519 -30.44 -7.30 -26.67
CA LEU A 519 -31.27 -7.72 -27.80
C LEU A 519 -32.49 -6.80 -28.00
N PHE A 520 -33.02 -6.24 -26.92
CA PHE A 520 -34.23 -5.41 -26.94
C PHE A 520 -34.01 -4.10 -26.16
N PRO A 521 -33.15 -3.19 -26.64
CA PRO A 521 -32.83 -1.95 -25.93
C PRO A 521 -34.03 -1.00 -25.74
N ASN A 522 -35.06 -1.11 -26.60
CA ASN A 522 -36.30 -0.33 -26.54
C ASN A 522 -37.50 -1.14 -26.02
N ARG A 523 -37.24 -2.22 -25.25
CA ARG A 523 -38.26 -3.11 -24.69
C ARG A 523 -39.23 -2.33 -23.78
N VAL A 524 -40.53 -2.60 -23.95
CA VAL A 524 -41.60 -2.12 -23.06
C VAL A 524 -42.12 -3.31 -22.24
N VAL A 525 -42.08 -3.20 -20.92
CA VAL A 525 -42.48 -4.29 -20.02
C VAL A 525 -43.99 -4.26 -19.77
N PRO A 526 -44.75 -5.33 -20.07
CA PRO A 526 -46.18 -5.38 -19.75
C PRO A 526 -46.43 -5.31 -18.24
N LYS A 527 -47.50 -4.64 -17.82
CA LYS A 527 -47.83 -4.46 -16.39
C LYS A 527 -48.00 -5.78 -15.63
N TRP A 528 -48.54 -6.81 -16.27
CA TRP A 528 -48.70 -8.14 -15.67
C TRP A 528 -47.35 -8.85 -15.43
N VAL A 529 -46.33 -8.58 -16.27
CA VAL A 529 -44.97 -9.10 -16.10
C VAL A 529 -44.32 -8.45 -14.88
N GLN A 530 -44.46 -7.12 -14.72
CA GLN A 530 -43.93 -6.39 -13.57
C GLN A 530 -44.46 -6.95 -12.24
N THR A 531 -45.77 -7.22 -12.16
CA THR A 531 -46.39 -7.78 -10.94
C THR A 531 -45.80 -9.14 -10.56
N LYS A 532 -45.64 -10.06 -11.50
CA LYS A 532 -45.03 -11.38 -11.22
C LYS A 532 -43.56 -11.29 -10.80
N VAL A 533 -42.84 -10.32 -11.36
CA VAL A 533 -41.42 -10.12 -11.08
C VAL A 533 -41.19 -9.53 -9.68
N GLU A 534 -42.09 -8.67 -9.21
CA GLU A 534 -42.03 -8.06 -7.87
C GLU A 534 -42.14 -9.11 -6.75
N ASP A 535 -43.06 -10.08 -6.87
CA ASP A 535 -43.17 -11.21 -5.94
C ASP A 535 -41.87 -12.04 -5.90
N SER A 536 -41.32 -12.32 -7.08
CA SER A 536 -40.09 -13.10 -7.23
C SER A 536 -38.86 -12.37 -6.70
N MET A 537 -38.79 -11.04 -6.88
CA MET A 537 -37.74 -10.19 -6.32
C MET A 537 -37.71 -10.29 -4.79
N TRP A 538 -38.88 -10.24 -4.14
CA TRP A 538 -38.95 -10.40 -2.68
C TRP A 538 -38.53 -11.80 -2.21
N GLN A 539 -38.88 -12.85 -2.97
CA GLN A 539 -38.37 -14.19 -2.71
C GLN A 539 -36.84 -14.26 -2.83
N MET A 540 -36.26 -13.61 -3.83
CA MET A 540 -34.80 -13.54 -4.01
C MET A 540 -34.11 -12.84 -2.85
N LEU A 541 -34.60 -11.65 -2.45
CA LEU A 541 -34.07 -10.87 -1.34
C LEU A 541 -34.21 -11.61 0.01
N SER A 542 -35.27 -12.41 0.16
CA SER A 542 -35.52 -13.21 1.36
C SER A 542 -34.73 -14.53 1.40
N SER A 543 -34.25 -15.02 0.26
CA SER A 543 -33.49 -16.27 0.14
C SER A 543 -31.98 -16.11 0.43
N GLY A 544 -31.59 -14.96 0.96
CA GLY A 544 -30.23 -14.66 1.40
C GLY A 544 -29.36 -13.95 0.36
N ARG A 545 -28.20 -13.48 0.82
CA ARG A 545 -27.31 -12.55 0.09
C ARG A 545 -26.87 -13.02 -1.30
N ARG A 546 -26.87 -14.33 -1.56
CA ARG A 546 -26.49 -14.93 -2.85
C ARG A 546 -27.27 -14.33 -4.03
N TRP A 547 -28.52 -13.95 -3.82
CA TRP A 547 -29.42 -13.51 -4.89
C TRP A 547 -29.67 -12.01 -4.93
N ASN A 548 -29.08 -11.24 -4.01
CA ASN A 548 -29.23 -9.79 -3.93
C ASN A 548 -28.84 -9.09 -5.24
N ALA A 549 -27.71 -9.47 -5.84
CA ALA A 549 -27.27 -8.88 -7.11
C ALA A 549 -28.22 -9.26 -8.27
N THR A 550 -28.82 -10.45 -8.24
CA THR A 550 -29.85 -10.85 -9.20
C THR A 550 -31.12 -10.03 -8.99
N ALA A 551 -31.57 -9.88 -7.75
CA ALA A 551 -32.73 -9.07 -7.39
C ALA A 551 -32.56 -7.61 -7.81
N VAL A 552 -31.36 -7.03 -7.66
CA VAL A 552 -31.05 -5.68 -8.12
C VAL A 552 -31.10 -5.58 -9.64
N ASP A 553 -30.49 -6.51 -10.38
CA ASP A 553 -30.57 -6.52 -11.86
C ASP A 553 -32.05 -6.65 -12.32
N VAL A 554 -32.87 -7.41 -11.58
CA VAL A 554 -34.32 -7.55 -11.80
C VAL A 554 -35.03 -6.22 -11.55
N CYS A 555 -34.75 -5.55 -10.43
CA CYS A 555 -35.32 -4.24 -10.10
C CYS A 555 -35.12 -3.25 -11.24
N VAL A 556 -33.88 -3.21 -11.78
CA VAL A 556 -33.49 -2.28 -12.84
C VAL A 556 -34.09 -2.65 -14.19
N SER A 557 -34.16 -3.93 -14.52
CA SER A 557 -34.63 -4.39 -15.84
C SER A 557 -36.16 -4.41 -15.98
N TYR A 558 -36.90 -4.46 -14.86
CA TYR A 558 -38.36 -4.55 -14.85
C TYR A 558 -39.05 -3.35 -14.20
N ASP A 559 -38.27 -2.41 -13.65
CA ASP A 559 -38.76 -1.18 -13.02
C ASP A 559 -39.58 -1.44 -11.75
N VAL A 560 -39.01 -2.25 -10.86
CA VAL A 560 -39.63 -2.67 -9.58
C VAL A 560 -38.63 -2.53 -8.42
N PRO A 561 -39.08 -2.35 -7.16
CA PRO A 561 -40.45 -2.03 -6.77
C PRO A 561 -40.79 -0.57 -7.09
N ARG A 562 -42.08 -0.28 -7.25
CA ARG A 562 -42.55 1.06 -7.64
C ARG A 562 -42.85 1.95 -6.44
N ASP A 563 -43.26 1.38 -5.33
CA ASP A 563 -43.59 2.16 -4.13
C ASP A 563 -42.31 2.60 -3.39
N GLU A 564 -42.28 3.85 -2.92
CA GLU A 564 -41.11 4.42 -2.21
C GLU A 564 -40.73 3.64 -0.95
N GLU A 565 -41.73 3.17 -0.21
CA GLU A 565 -41.54 2.35 0.98
C GLU A 565 -40.83 1.03 0.63
N ASP A 566 -41.24 0.39 -0.46
CA ASP A 566 -40.64 -0.86 -0.93
C ASP A 566 -39.24 -0.63 -1.50
N VAL A 567 -38.97 0.49 -2.17
CA VAL A 567 -37.61 0.86 -2.60
C VAL A 567 -36.69 1.05 -1.40
N GLN A 568 -37.16 1.74 -0.36
CA GLN A 568 -36.41 1.88 0.89
C GLN A 568 -36.21 0.54 1.58
N ARG A 569 -37.22 -0.34 1.55
CA ARG A 569 -37.15 -1.69 2.10
C ARG A 569 -36.14 -2.56 1.36
N VAL A 570 -36.08 -2.50 0.03
CA VAL A 570 -35.04 -3.19 -0.76
C VAL A 570 -33.66 -2.69 -0.32
N LEU A 571 -33.47 -1.37 -0.24
CA LEU A 571 -32.21 -0.79 0.23
C LEU A 571 -31.84 -1.28 1.65
N GLN A 572 -32.80 -1.29 2.57
CA GLN A 572 -32.59 -1.75 3.95
C GLN A 572 -32.26 -3.23 4.03
N VAL A 573 -32.88 -4.07 3.19
CA VAL A 573 -32.55 -5.50 3.10
C VAL A 573 -31.12 -5.68 2.57
N LEU A 574 -30.70 -4.90 1.57
CA LEU A 574 -29.34 -4.96 1.03
C LEU A 574 -28.29 -4.45 2.04
N ILE A 575 -28.57 -3.38 2.78
CA ILE A 575 -27.69 -2.85 3.83
C ILE A 575 -27.62 -3.82 5.03
N SER A 576 -28.77 -4.31 5.52
CA SER A 576 -28.82 -5.22 6.67
C SER A 576 -28.20 -6.59 6.39
N SER A 577 -28.26 -7.05 5.13
CA SER A 577 -27.51 -8.23 4.66
C SER A 577 -26.02 -7.94 4.41
N GLN A 578 -25.55 -6.72 4.72
CA GLN A 578 -24.19 -6.24 4.52
C GLN A 578 -23.69 -6.36 3.07
N ASP A 579 -24.62 -6.27 2.12
CA ASP A 579 -24.35 -6.35 0.69
C ASP A 579 -24.25 -4.99 0.02
N TYR A 580 -23.29 -4.21 0.50
CA TYR A 580 -23.10 -2.81 0.10
C TYR A 580 -22.80 -2.62 -1.39
N VAL A 581 -22.28 -3.65 -2.07
CA VAL A 581 -22.04 -3.61 -3.53
C VAL A 581 -23.37 -3.63 -4.29
N SER A 582 -24.29 -4.52 -3.91
CA SER A 582 -25.64 -4.58 -4.49
C SER A 582 -26.49 -3.39 -4.06
N ALA A 583 -26.37 -2.94 -2.81
CA ALA A 583 -27.02 -1.72 -2.32
C ALA A 583 -26.56 -0.48 -3.10
N GLU A 584 -25.26 -0.33 -3.33
CA GLU A 584 -24.71 0.77 -4.13
C GLU A 584 -25.20 0.68 -5.59
N ALA A 585 -25.14 -0.50 -6.20
CA ALA A 585 -25.64 -0.71 -7.57
C ALA A 585 -27.14 -0.38 -7.69
N PHE A 586 -27.94 -0.77 -6.70
CA PHE A 586 -29.36 -0.44 -6.61
C PHE A 586 -29.57 1.06 -6.53
N VAL A 587 -28.88 1.76 -5.63
CA VAL A 587 -28.96 3.21 -5.47
C VAL A 587 -28.59 3.93 -6.76
N VAL A 588 -27.46 3.57 -7.40
CA VAL A 588 -27.04 4.17 -8.68
C VAL A 588 -28.10 3.98 -9.75
N ALA A 589 -28.70 2.79 -9.83
CA ALA A 589 -29.70 2.51 -10.83
C ALA A 589 -31.01 3.28 -10.58
N GLN A 590 -31.46 3.38 -9.33
CA GLN A 590 -32.62 4.20 -8.95
C GLN A 590 -32.40 5.68 -9.31
N LEU A 591 -31.22 6.23 -9.01
CA LEU A 591 -30.87 7.60 -9.38
C LEU A 591 -30.81 7.78 -10.92
N LYS A 592 -30.35 6.78 -11.67
CA LYS A 592 -30.25 6.86 -13.13
C LYS A 592 -31.61 6.76 -13.82
N LEU A 593 -32.50 5.91 -13.33
CA LEU A 593 -33.83 5.68 -13.91
C LEU A 593 -34.81 6.81 -13.58
N PHE A 594 -34.77 7.30 -12.33
CA PHE A 594 -35.80 8.20 -11.80
C PHE A 594 -35.27 9.58 -11.36
N GLY A 595 -33.95 9.78 -11.33
CA GLY A 595 -33.34 11.08 -11.00
C GLY A 595 -33.75 11.58 -9.62
N LYS A 596 -34.32 12.79 -9.58
CA LYS A 596 -34.69 13.52 -8.35
C LYS A 596 -35.73 12.77 -7.51
N GLU A 597 -36.67 12.09 -8.14
CA GLU A 597 -37.76 11.37 -7.44
C GLU A 597 -37.23 10.28 -6.51
N ARG A 598 -36.05 9.71 -6.81
CA ARG A 598 -35.40 8.67 -5.98
C ARG A 598 -34.12 9.15 -5.28
N ALA A 599 -33.90 10.46 -5.20
CA ALA A 599 -32.72 11.03 -4.52
C ALA A 599 -32.64 10.61 -3.03
N PHE A 600 -33.79 10.43 -2.38
CA PHE A 600 -33.89 9.98 -0.99
C PHE A 600 -33.21 8.62 -0.75
N VAL A 601 -33.20 7.73 -1.74
CA VAL A 601 -32.55 6.40 -1.65
C VAL A 601 -31.03 6.55 -1.56
N GLY A 602 -30.48 7.52 -2.30
CA GLY A 602 -29.07 7.89 -2.23
C GLY A 602 -28.71 8.48 -0.87
N HIS A 603 -29.54 9.37 -0.34
CA HIS A 603 -29.36 9.91 1.01
C HIS A 603 -29.46 8.84 2.09
N ALA A 604 -30.47 7.96 2.03
CA ALA A 604 -30.62 6.84 2.96
C ALA A 604 -29.37 5.93 2.96
N PHE A 605 -28.81 5.63 1.78
CA PHE A 605 -27.59 4.83 1.67
C PHE A 605 -26.35 5.56 2.23
N ILE A 606 -26.19 6.85 1.94
CA ILE A 606 -25.05 7.66 2.42
C ILE A 606 -25.06 7.77 3.95
N HIS A 607 -26.24 7.96 4.54
CA HIS A 607 -26.43 8.27 5.95
C HIS A 607 -26.69 7.05 6.83
N ASP A 608 -26.93 5.86 6.26
CA ASP A 608 -27.05 4.64 7.05
C ASP A 608 -25.72 4.32 7.75
N PRO A 609 -25.70 4.15 9.08
CA PRO A 609 -24.48 3.95 9.87
C PRO A 609 -23.74 2.64 9.55
N SER A 610 -24.39 1.71 8.86
CA SER A 610 -23.82 0.43 8.42
C SER A 610 -23.10 0.55 7.08
N THR A 611 -23.39 1.60 6.29
CA THR A 611 -22.79 1.76 4.96
C THR A 611 -21.29 2.11 5.07
N PRO A 612 -20.39 1.37 4.37
CA PRO A 612 -18.97 1.68 4.35
C PRO A 612 -18.70 3.08 3.78
N ALA A 613 -17.90 3.88 4.47
CA ALA A 613 -17.58 5.26 4.08
C ALA A 613 -17.03 5.41 2.66
N LYS A 614 -16.41 4.35 2.09
CA LYS A 614 -15.94 4.35 0.70
C LYS A 614 -17.11 4.25 -0.30
N ALA A 615 -18.18 3.54 0.02
CA ALA A 615 -19.38 3.42 -0.80
C ALA A 615 -20.26 4.68 -0.67
N SER A 616 -20.44 5.21 0.55
CA SER A 616 -21.18 6.46 0.77
C SER A 616 -20.58 7.63 -0.02
N ARG A 617 -19.25 7.76 -0.09
CA ARG A 617 -18.58 8.81 -0.88
C ARG A 617 -18.81 8.71 -2.39
N ARG A 618 -18.91 7.50 -2.95
CA ARG A 618 -19.17 7.30 -4.39
C ARG A 618 -20.62 7.65 -4.75
N ILE A 619 -21.56 7.35 -3.86
CA ILE A 619 -22.97 7.74 -4.04
C ILE A 619 -23.16 9.24 -3.81
N ALA A 620 -22.46 9.84 -2.85
CA ALA A 620 -22.56 11.28 -2.56
C ALA A 620 -22.31 12.14 -3.81
N SER A 621 -21.28 11.85 -4.60
CA SER A 621 -21.00 12.57 -5.86
C SER A 621 -22.09 12.42 -6.93
N LEU A 622 -22.94 11.39 -6.84
CA LEU A 622 -24.06 11.17 -7.76
C LEU A 622 -25.36 11.81 -7.26
N VAL A 623 -25.46 12.09 -5.96
CA VAL A 623 -26.63 12.71 -5.31
C VAL A 623 -26.49 14.24 -5.25
N GLU A 624 -25.25 14.77 -5.17
CA GLU A 624 -24.93 16.21 -5.17
C GLU A 624 -25.65 17.06 -6.25
N PRO A 625 -25.80 16.62 -7.51
CA PRO A 625 -26.54 17.37 -8.54
C PRO A 625 -28.03 17.58 -8.22
N PHE A 626 -28.59 16.75 -7.32
CA PHE A 626 -29.99 16.77 -6.92
C PHE A 626 -30.21 17.49 -5.58
N ALA A 627 -29.13 17.78 -4.84
CA ALA A 627 -29.17 18.44 -3.52
C ALA A 627 -29.62 19.92 -3.57
N ALA A 628 -29.47 20.59 -4.72
CA ALA A 628 -29.86 21.99 -4.89
C ALA A 628 -31.39 22.24 -4.86
N ALA A 629 -32.22 21.18 -4.87
CA ALA A 629 -33.68 21.29 -4.99
C ALA A 629 -34.46 20.95 -3.70
N VAL A 630 -33.81 20.56 -2.61
CA VAL A 630 -34.46 20.12 -1.36
C VAL A 630 -34.43 21.21 -0.27
N SER A 631 -34.22 22.47 -0.63
CA SER A 631 -34.56 23.59 0.24
C SER A 631 -36.01 23.97 0.02
N LEU A 632 -36.89 23.49 0.90
CA LEU A 632 -38.15 24.10 1.37
C LEU A 632 -38.98 23.01 2.06
N HIS A 633 -38.59 22.63 3.28
CA HIS A 633 -39.46 22.37 4.44
C HIS A 633 -38.63 21.71 5.54
N GLY A 634 -38.73 22.28 6.74
CA GLY A 634 -37.80 22.06 7.83
C GLY A 634 -37.77 20.62 8.31
N ASP A 635 -36.56 20.13 8.56
CA ASP A 635 -36.32 19.00 9.44
C ASP A 635 -35.04 19.24 10.24
N SER A 636 -35.19 19.20 11.56
CA SER A 636 -34.19 19.53 12.58
C SER A 636 -33.09 18.47 12.77
N ASN A 637 -32.71 17.75 11.70
CA ASN A 637 -31.70 16.67 11.72
C ASN A 637 -30.63 16.77 10.62
N ALA A 638 -30.53 17.91 9.92
CA ALA A 638 -29.45 18.13 8.96
C ALA A 638 -28.08 18.26 9.67
N LEU A 639 -27.08 17.50 9.20
CA LEU A 639 -25.68 17.71 9.59
C LEU A 639 -25.27 19.16 9.26
N PRO A 640 -24.50 19.82 10.13
CA PRO A 640 -24.26 21.25 10.01
C PRO A 640 -23.52 21.60 8.71
N HIS A 641 -24.01 22.64 8.04
CA HIS A 641 -23.48 23.12 6.77
C HIS A 641 -22.00 23.57 6.89
N PRO A 642 -21.23 23.56 5.78
CA PRO A 642 -19.89 24.13 5.75
C PRO A 642 -19.86 25.59 6.21
N ILE A 643 -18.74 26.05 6.76
CA ILE A 643 -18.59 27.48 7.11
C ILE A 643 -18.50 28.29 5.81
N GLU A 644 -19.54 29.05 5.51
CA GLU A 644 -19.65 29.81 4.25
C GLU A 644 -18.70 31.01 4.19
N ASN A 645 -18.43 31.66 5.34
CA ASN A 645 -17.59 32.86 5.41
C ASN A 645 -16.60 32.78 6.58
N VAL A 646 -15.39 32.31 6.27
CA VAL A 646 -14.28 32.13 7.23
C VAL A 646 -13.87 33.45 7.90
N THR A 647 -13.87 34.56 7.15
CA THR A 647 -13.49 35.89 7.67
C THR A 647 -14.51 36.40 8.69
N GLU A 648 -15.80 36.26 8.39
CA GLU A 648 -16.89 36.65 9.29
C GLU A 648 -16.93 35.75 10.53
N GLN A 649 -16.69 34.45 10.37
CA GLN A 649 -16.60 33.52 11.49
C GLN A 649 -15.48 33.90 12.45
N ARG A 650 -14.29 34.25 11.93
CA ARG A 650 -13.17 34.71 12.75
C ARG A 650 -13.50 36.02 13.47
N ARG A 651 -14.13 36.98 12.79
CA ARG A 651 -14.55 38.25 13.42
C ARG A 651 -15.51 37.99 14.57
N ARG A 652 -16.53 37.15 14.36
CA ARG A 652 -17.48 36.77 15.42
C ARG A 652 -16.79 36.08 16.60
N LEU A 653 -15.75 35.26 16.36
CA LEU A 653 -14.98 34.64 17.44
C LEU A 653 -14.31 35.73 18.30
N LEU A 654 -13.65 36.70 17.67
CA LEU A 654 -12.99 37.81 18.36
C LEU A 654 -13.97 38.69 19.14
N ASP A 655 -15.20 38.87 18.63
CA ASP A 655 -16.23 39.67 19.29
C ASP A 655 -16.89 38.96 20.50
N LEU A 656 -16.93 37.62 20.48
CA LEU A 656 -17.75 36.83 21.41
C LEU A 656 -16.95 36.02 22.45
N THR A 657 -15.64 35.84 22.27
CA THR A 657 -14.80 35.12 23.24
C THR A 657 -13.43 35.78 23.42
N CYS A 658 -12.84 35.54 24.58
CA CYS A 658 -11.47 35.96 24.87
C CYS A 658 -10.50 35.04 24.12
N VAL A 659 -9.86 35.57 23.08
CA VAL A 659 -8.85 34.83 22.30
C VAL A 659 -7.44 34.92 22.88
N GLU A 660 -7.17 35.91 23.73
CA GLU A 660 -5.88 36.04 24.42
C GLU A 660 -5.85 35.19 25.69
N MET A 661 -4.69 34.63 26.01
CA MET A 661 -4.47 33.99 27.31
C MET A 661 -4.22 35.08 28.35
N THR A 662 -5.08 35.16 29.35
CA THR A 662 -5.03 36.18 30.41
C THR A 662 -4.29 35.70 31.65
N SER A 663 -4.30 34.39 31.91
CA SER A 663 -3.68 33.79 33.09
C SER A 663 -3.27 32.35 32.80
N VAL A 664 -2.00 32.02 33.02
CA VAL A 664 -1.50 30.63 33.03
C VAL A 664 -1.11 30.27 34.45
N ARG A 665 -1.69 29.19 35.01
CA ARG A 665 -1.47 28.75 36.38
C ARG A 665 -0.89 27.34 36.37
N VAL A 666 0.33 27.19 36.88
CA VAL A 666 0.93 25.88 37.10
C VAL A 666 0.34 25.29 38.37
N VAL A 667 -0.10 24.04 38.31
CA VAL A 667 -0.67 23.30 39.44
C VAL A 667 0.25 22.15 39.76
N ASP A 668 1.17 22.39 40.69
CA ASP A 668 2.18 21.45 41.18
C ASP A 668 2.05 21.17 42.68
N THR A 669 0.99 21.68 43.32
CA THR A 669 0.68 21.46 44.74
C THR A 669 -0.78 21.06 44.94
N GLU A 670 -1.04 20.41 46.09
CA GLU A 670 -2.37 20.00 46.53
C GLU A 670 -3.32 21.20 46.75
N GLU A 671 -2.78 22.32 47.25
CA GLU A 671 -3.51 23.58 47.37
C GLU A 671 -3.94 24.09 45.98
N GLY A 672 -3.02 24.05 45.00
CA GLY A 672 -3.32 24.44 43.63
C GLY A 672 -4.40 23.56 42.97
N ALA A 673 -4.37 22.25 43.25
CA ALA A 673 -5.43 21.33 42.81
C ALA A 673 -6.78 21.68 43.46
N GLY A 674 -6.78 22.08 44.74
CA GLY A 674 -7.96 22.59 45.45
C GLY A 674 -8.51 23.89 44.86
N GLU A 675 -7.65 24.81 44.43
CA GLU A 675 -8.05 26.04 43.73
C GLU A 675 -8.70 25.74 42.37
N LEU A 676 -8.12 24.83 41.59
CA LEU A 676 -8.71 24.37 40.32
C LEU A 676 -10.08 23.73 40.53
N LEU A 677 -10.22 22.85 41.52
CA LEU A 677 -11.52 22.23 41.85
C LEU A 677 -12.55 23.28 42.24
N SER A 678 -12.17 24.26 43.05
CA SER A 678 -13.04 25.38 43.43
C SER A 678 -13.44 26.22 42.22
N PHE A 679 -12.50 26.45 41.29
CA PHE A 679 -12.77 27.13 40.02
C PHE A 679 -13.78 26.36 39.16
N VAL A 680 -13.59 25.06 38.99
CA VAL A 680 -14.51 24.18 38.23
C VAL A 680 -15.90 24.14 38.89
N GLN A 681 -15.98 24.11 40.21
CA GLN A 681 -17.25 24.11 40.95
C GLN A 681 -18.01 25.44 40.85
N ALA A 682 -17.31 26.56 40.66
CA ALA A 682 -17.89 27.88 40.48
C ALA A 682 -18.48 28.11 39.07
N LEU A 683 -18.18 27.23 38.10
CA LEU A 683 -18.73 27.34 36.75
C LEU A 683 -20.26 27.22 36.77
N SER A 684 -20.93 28.07 35.98
CA SER A 684 -22.39 28.03 35.83
C SER A 684 -22.86 26.62 35.45
N ARG A 685 -23.95 26.18 36.08
CA ARG A 685 -24.64 24.92 35.73
C ARG A 685 -25.68 25.12 34.63
N ASP A 686 -25.90 26.35 34.20
CA ASP A 686 -26.82 26.67 33.11
C ASP A 686 -26.05 26.76 31.80
N GLY A 687 -26.03 25.64 31.06
CA GLY A 687 -25.30 25.47 29.81
C GLY A 687 -24.03 24.62 29.93
N ARG A 688 -23.28 24.50 28.83
CA ARG A 688 -21.99 23.79 28.75
C ARG A 688 -20.83 24.76 28.56
N HIS A 689 -19.79 24.59 29.35
CA HIS A 689 -18.52 25.31 29.23
C HIS A 689 -17.57 24.51 28.34
N VAL A 690 -17.07 25.11 27.27
CA VAL A 690 -16.03 24.50 26.44
C VAL A 690 -14.69 24.65 27.15
N VAL A 691 -14.06 23.51 27.45
CA VAL A 691 -12.77 23.44 28.11
C VAL A 691 -11.79 22.76 27.15
N GLY A 692 -10.71 23.44 26.79
CA GLY A 692 -9.65 22.83 25.99
C GLY A 692 -8.83 21.88 26.84
N MET A 693 -8.46 20.72 26.31
CA MET A 693 -7.58 19.77 26.96
C MET A 693 -6.49 19.30 26.01
N ASP A 694 -5.32 19.06 26.58
CA ASP A 694 -4.24 18.30 25.94
C ASP A 694 -3.43 17.56 27.01
N CYS A 695 -2.50 16.70 26.60
CA CYS A 695 -1.59 16.00 27.49
C CYS A 695 -0.18 15.95 26.92
N GLU A 696 0.82 16.00 27.80
CA GLU A 696 2.22 15.80 27.42
C GLU A 696 2.83 14.64 28.18
N TRP A 697 3.74 13.95 27.51
CA TRP A 697 4.44 12.79 28.04
C TRP A 697 5.85 12.69 27.48
N ARG A 698 6.71 11.94 28.17
CA ARG A 698 8.09 11.76 27.76
C ARG A 698 8.18 11.06 26.38
N PRO A 699 8.94 11.59 25.41
CA PRO A 699 9.15 10.94 24.12
C PRO A 699 9.75 9.53 24.24
N ALA A 700 9.35 8.60 23.36
CA ALA A 700 9.72 7.17 23.46
C ALA A 700 11.24 6.90 23.32
N ASN A 701 11.96 7.78 22.63
CA ASN A 701 13.43 7.75 22.53
C ASN A 701 14.13 8.18 23.84
N LEU A 702 13.40 8.81 24.76
CA LEU A 702 13.87 9.27 26.07
C LEU A 702 13.26 8.44 27.23
N SER A 703 12.25 7.61 26.97
CA SER A 703 11.58 6.80 27.99
C SER A 703 12.38 5.55 28.37
N GLN A 704 12.66 5.38 29.67
CA GLN A 704 13.03 4.07 30.24
C GLN A 704 11.77 3.23 30.47
N ALA A 705 11.91 1.91 30.62
CA ALA A 705 10.82 0.93 30.58
C ALA A 705 9.67 1.11 31.60
N ASP A 706 9.81 2.01 32.60
CA ASP A 706 8.86 2.21 33.70
C ASP A 706 8.44 3.67 33.97
N SER A 707 8.55 4.60 33.00
CA SER A 707 8.11 5.99 33.24
C SER A 707 6.57 6.17 33.21
N ARG A 708 6.03 7.06 34.04
CA ARG A 708 4.62 7.52 34.05
C ARG A 708 4.15 7.84 32.62
N GLN A 709 2.88 7.53 32.31
CA GLN A 709 2.36 7.63 30.94
C GLN A 709 1.93 9.04 30.50
N VAL A 710 1.70 9.94 31.47
CA VAL A 710 1.33 11.35 31.29
C VAL A 710 2.08 12.17 32.34
N GLU A 711 2.80 13.20 31.89
CA GLU A 711 3.62 14.07 32.76
C GLU A 711 2.94 15.41 33.02
N VAL A 712 2.17 15.93 32.06
CA VAL A 712 1.44 17.20 32.18
C VAL A 712 0.04 17.05 31.58
N LEU A 713 -0.98 17.59 32.27
CA LEU A 713 -2.34 17.75 31.78
C LEU A 713 -2.66 19.25 31.69
N GLN A 714 -3.21 19.72 30.58
CA GLN A 714 -3.57 21.12 30.43
C GLN A 714 -5.08 21.30 30.29
N LEU A 715 -5.61 22.33 30.92
CA LEU A 715 -7.04 22.67 30.91
C LEU A 715 -7.24 24.17 30.66
N ALA A 716 -7.75 24.52 29.48
CA ALA A 716 -8.03 25.90 29.09
C ALA A 716 -9.52 26.23 29.25
N PHE A 717 -9.84 27.30 29.99
CA PHE A 717 -11.19 27.74 30.33
C PHE A 717 -11.56 29.07 29.65
N SER A 718 -12.80 29.50 29.84
CA SER A 718 -13.29 30.82 29.44
C SER A 718 -12.47 31.96 30.04
N GLY A 719 -12.46 33.10 29.35
CA GLY A 719 -11.72 34.29 29.79
C GLY A 719 -10.20 34.19 29.69
N GLY A 720 -9.66 33.19 28.98
CA GLY A 720 -8.21 33.04 28.75
C GLY A 720 -7.43 32.45 29.94
N VAL A 721 -8.11 31.77 30.86
CA VAL A 721 -7.48 31.13 32.03
C VAL A 721 -7.08 29.70 31.68
N VAL A 722 -5.80 29.36 31.82
CA VAL A 722 -5.27 28.00 31.56
C VAL A 722 -4.59 27.45 32.80
N PHE A 723 -4.93 26.22 33.17
CA PHE A 723 -4.26 25.46 34.21
C PHE A 723 -3.34 24.41 33.56
N VAL A 724 -2.07 24.40 33.95
CA VAL A 724 -1.06 23.42 33.52
C VAL A 724 -0.72 22.56 34.74
N LEU A 725 -1.27 21.34 34.78
CA LEU A 725 -1.16 20.44 35.91
C LEU A 725 0.09 19.58 35.76
N ASP A 726 0.92 19.60 36.78
CA ASP A 726 2.08 18.73 36.90
C ASP A 726 1.64 17.38 37.49
N CYS A 727 1.36 16.42 36.60
CA CYS A 727 0.92 15.08 36.98
C CYS A 727 1.98 14.32 37.80
N ALA A 728 3.24 14.74 37.73
CA ALA A 728 4.32 14.11 38.49
C ALA A 728 4.42 14.62 39.93
N ALA A 729 4.04 15.89 40.16
CA ALA A 729 4.08 16.56 41.46
C ALA A 729 2.82 16.32 42.32
N LEU A 730 1.67 16.09 41.68
CA LEU A 730 0.40 15.85 42.36
C LEU A 730 0.21 14.39 42.78
N SER A 731 -0.57 14.15 43.84
CA SER A 731 -0.99 12.79 44.20
C SER A 731 -1.98 12.22 43.18
N ASP A 732 -1.99 10.89 43.03
CA ASP A 732 -2.92 10.21 42.14
C ASP A 732 -4.38 10.50 42.56
N GLU A 733 -4.67 10.56 43.86
CA GLU A 733 -6.01 10.89 44.38
C GLU A 733 -6.46 12.30 43.99
N SER A 734 -5.54 13.26 43.94
CA SER A 734 -5.84 14.63 43.53
C SER A 734 -6.07 14.73 42.03
N MET A 735 -5.25 14.04 41.24
CA MET A 735 -5.46 13.92 39.80
C MET A 735 -6.80 13.25 39.48
N GLU A 736 -7.14 12.15 40.14
CA GLU A 736 -8.43 11.49 39.98
C GLU A 736 -9.61 12.40 40.34
N ARG A 737 -9.52 13.16 41.43
CA ARG A 737 -10.55 14.15 41.81
C ARG A 737 -10.74 15.22 40.74
N VAL A 738 -9.66 15.75 40.18
CA VAL A 738 -9.72 16.72 39.08
C VAL A 738 -10.33 16.08 37.84
N LEU A 739 -9.83 14.92 37.41
CA LEU A 739 -10.29 14.22 36.22
C LEU A 739 -11.78 13.89 36.32
N HIS A 740 -12.25 13.36 37.44
CA HIS A 740 -13.68 13.11 37.66
C HIS A 740 -14.51 14.40 37.64
N SER A 741 -14.00 15.49 38.21
CA SER A 741 -14.72 16.78 38.24
C SER A 741 -14.86 17.41 36.86
N VAL A 742 -13.97 17.12 35.93
CA VAL A 742 -13.97 17.73 34.58
C VAL A 742 -14.56 16.78 33.52
N MET A 743 -14.19 15.50 33.54
CA MET A 743 -14.60 14.51 32.51
C MET A 743 -16.00 13.95 32.72
N ASN A 744 -16.54 14.01 33.93
CA ASN A 744 -17.92 13.58 34.22
C ASN A 744 -18.90 14.75 34.41
N ALA A 745 -18.43 15.99 34.29
CA ALA A 745 -19.26 17.17 34.41
C ALA A 745 -20.18 17.35 33.19
N LYS A 746 -21.50 17.30 33.42
CA LYS A 746 -22.52 17.49 32.38
C LYS A 746 -22.56 18.92 31.82
N ASN A 747 -22.07 19.88 32.59
CA ASN A 747 -21.93 21.29 32.23
C ASN A 747 -20.55 21.61 31.63
N ILE A 748 -19.70 20.62 31.34
CA ILE A 748 -18.41 20.80 30.67
C ILE A 748 -18.42 20.00 29.35
N LEU A 749 -17.85 20.59 28.31
CA LEU A 749 -17.53 19.93 27.05
C LEU A 749 -16.02 20.02 26.83
N LEU A 750 -15.33 18.88 26.89
CA LEU A 750 -13.89 18.82 26.72
C LEU A 750 -13.52 18.79 25.24
N SER A 751 -12.68 19.71 24.82
CA SER A 751 -12.21 19.84 23.44
C SER A 751 -10.73 19.48 23.37
N GLY A 752 -10.38 18.44 22.62
CA GLY A 752 -8.97 18.06 22.42
C GLY A 752 -8.67 17.71 20.98
N PHE A 753 -7.39 17.72 20.63
CA PHE A 753 -6.91 17.45 19.28
C PHE A 753 -6.17 16.12 19.24
N SER A 754 -6.75 15.09 18.61
CA SER A 754 -6.32 13.70 18.80
C SER A 754 -6.60 13.17 20.22
N VAL A 755 -7.64 13.72 20.86
CA VAL A 755 -8.05 13.52 22.27
C VAL A 755 -8.22 12.05 22.68
N ALA A 756 -8.46 11.17 21.72
CA ALA A 756 -8.53 9.73 21.94
C ALA A 756 -7.23 9.16 22.53
N GLY A 757 -6.07 9.63 22.05
CA GLY A 757 -4.76 9.19 22.52
C GLY A 757 -4.49 9.67 23.95
N ASP A 758 -4.78 10.94 24.22
CA ASP A 758 -4.57 11.57 25.51
C ASP A 758 -5.37 10.86 26.60
N VAL A 759 -6.65 10.61 26.31
CA VAL A 759 -7.50 9.93 27.28
C VAL A 759 -7.12 8.46 27.49
N GLN A 760 -6.63 7.76 26.47
CA GLN A 760 -6.11 6.41 26.65
C GLN A 760 -4.91 6.39 27.61
N ARG A 761 -4.02 7.38 27.50
CA ARG A 761 -2.86 7.52 28.40
C ARG A 761 -3.28 7.93 29.80
N LEU A 762 -4.23 8.85 29.93
CA LEU A 762 -4.80 9.24 31.21
C LEU A 762 -5.48 8.07 31.91
N ARG A 763 -6.25 7.23 31.21
CA ARG A 763 -6.85 6.01 31.79
C ARG A 763 -5.80 5.00 32.23
N ALA A 764 -4.70 4.91 31.50
CA ALA A 764 -3.62 4.01 31.85
C ALA A 764 -2.79 4.53 33.03
N ALA A 765 -2.71 5.86 33.21
CA ALA A 765 -2.11 6.50 34.38
C ALA A 765 -3.05 6.49 35.60
N TYR A 766 -4.35 6.64 35.38
CA TYR A 766 -5.41 6.78 36.39
C TYR A 766 -6.58 5.83 36.09
N PRO A 767 -6.49 4.54 36.49
CA PRO A 767 -7.44 3.50 36.09
C PRO A 767 -8.88 3.68 36.59
N SER A 768 -9.09 4.48 37.65
CA SER A 768 -10.42 4.81 38.20
C SER A 768 -11.26 5.69 37.28
N LEU A 769 -10.67 6.23 36.20
CA LEU A 769 -11.33 7.12 35.26
C LEU A 769 -12.37 6.38 34.40
N GLU A 770 -13.59 6.28 34.92
CA GLU A 770 -14.76 5.71 34.24
C GLU A 770 -15.47 6.74 33.35
N CYS A 771 -15.89 6.29 32.16
CA CYS A 771 -16.82 6.97 31.25
C CYS A 771 -16.35 8.30 30.64
N LEU A 772 -16.48 8.46 29.32
CA LEU A 772 -16.16 9.72 28.63
C LEU A 772 -17.36 10.11 27.79
N THR A 773 -18.22 10.95 28.36
CA THR A 773 -19.48 11.34 27.72
C THR A 773 -19.44 12.76 27.17
N ASN A 774 -18.36 13.51 27.44
CA ASN A 774 -18.29 14.93 27.15
C ASN A 774 -17.01 15.36 26.38
N CYS A 775 -16.18 14.44 25.89
CA CYS A 775 -15.01 14.78 25.06
C CYS A 775 -15.37 14.87 23.57
N VAL A 776 -14.86 15.90 22.89
CA VAL A 776 -15.05 16.20 21.47
C VAL A 776 -13.70 16.24 20.76
N GLU A 777 -13.62 15.55 19.63
CA GLU A 777 -12.44 15.56 18.76
C GLU A 777 -12.48 16.75 17.80
N VAL A 778 -11.61 17.75 18.02
CA VAL A 778 -11.52 18.99 17.21
C VAL A 778 -11.29 18.68 15.74
N ARG A 779 -10.46 17.68 15.41
CA ARG A 779 -10.20 17.30 14.01
C ARG A 779 -11.47 16.87 13.29
N ARG A 780 -12.38 16.18 13.98
CA ARG A 780 -13.66 15.74 13.39
C ARG A 780 -14.58 16.92 13.12
N ALA A 781 -14.63 17.89 14.03
CA ALA A 781 -15.35 19.14 13.80
C ALA A 781 -14.75 19.90 12.60
N ALA A 782 -13.42 20.05 12.54
CA ALA A 782 -12.74 20.70 11.43
C ALA A 782 -13.08 20.05 10.08
N VAL A 783 -12.90 18.73 9.94
CA VAL A 783 -13.21 18.02 8.70
C VAL A 783 -14.69 18.16 8.30
N ALA A 784 -15.60 18.13 9.28
CA ALA A 784 -17.02 18.31 9.00
C ALA A 784 -17.37 19.71 8.51
N ARG A 785 -16.69 20.75 9.02
CA ARG A 785 -17.06 22.15 8.77
C ARG A 785 -16.29 22.81 7.64
N VAL A 786 -15.07 22.35 7.34
CA VAL A 786 -14.19 22.93 6.31
C VAL A 786 -13.63 21.89 5.32
N GLY A 787 -14.07 20.63 5.40
CA GLY A 787 -13.81 19.58 4.40
C GLY A 787 -12.57 18.70 4.65
N ASN A 788 -12.40 17.65 3.85
CA ASN A 788 -11.34 16.63 4.04
C ASN A 788 -9.91 17.15 3.84
N VAL A 789 -9.72 18.35 3.29
CA VAL A 789 -8.39 18.94 3.09
C VAL A 789 -7.60 19.09 4.39
N VAL A 790 -8.31 19.29 5.51
CA VAL A 790 -7.69 19.43 6.84
C VAL A 790 -7.52 18.09 7.59
N GLN A 791 -7.90 16.95 6.99
CA GLN A 791 -7.87 15.65 7.67
C GLN A 791 -6.47 15.28 8.17
N THR A 792 -5.44 15.65 7.43
CA THR A 792 -4.02 15.38 7.75
C THR A 792 -3.33 16.51 8.50
N TRP A 793 -4.00 17.64 8.74
CA TRP A 793 -3.38 18.81 9.36
C TRP A 793 -3.16 18.62 10.85
N GLY A 794 -2.13 19.23 11.43
CA GLY A 794 -1.90 19.25 12.89
C GLY A 794 -2.59 20.44 13.56
N LEU A 795 -2.59 20.48 14.90
CA LEU A 795 -3.19 21.56 15.70
C LEU A 795 -2.64 22.94 15.27
N ALA A 796 -1.31 23.08 15.18
CA ALA A 796 -0.64 24.30 14.75
C ALA A 796 -1.09 24.80 13.36
N ALA A 797 -1.33 23.90 12.41
CA ALA A 797 -1.77 24.28 11.07
C ALA A 797 -3.22 24.80 11.08
N LEU A 798 -4.09 24.19 11.89
CA LEU A 798 -5.45 24.67 12.10
C LEU A 798 -5.47 26.00 12.84
N ALA A 799 -4.69 26.14 13.93
CA ALA A 799 -4.61 27.36 14.72
C ALA A 799 -4.12 28.54 13.87
N SER A 800 -3.03 28.36 13.12
CA SER A 800 -2.50 29.40 12.22
C SER A 800 -3.52 29.78 11.14
N THR A 801 -4.17 28.78 10.52
CA THR A 801 -5.08 29.03 9.40
C THR A 801 -6.41 29.65 9.83
N TYR A 802 -7.00 29.23 10.95
CA TYR A 802 -8.36 29.61 11.33
C TYR A 802 -8.41 30.62 12.48
N LEU A 803 -7.45 30.58 13.40
CA LEU A 803 -7.35 31.54 14.51
C LEU A 803 -6.36 32.68 14.22
N GLY A 804 -5.40 32.48 13.31
CA GLY A 804 -4.28 33.42 13.12
C GLY A 804 -3.25 33.36 14.25
N ILE A 805 -3.24 32.26 15.02
CA ILE A 805 -2.31 32.04 16.13
C ILE A 805 -1.19 31.13 15.65
N GLU A 806 0.05 31.58 15.75
CA GLU A 806 1.22 30.74 15.50
C GLU A 806 1.57 29.94 16.76
N VAL A 807 1.66 28.62 16.59
CA VAL A 807 2.05 27.68 17.64
C VAL A 807 3.48 27.24 17.36
N ALA A 808 4.41 27.63 18.23
CA ALA A 808 5.80 27.17 18.19
C ALA A 808 5.84 25.66 18.46
N LYS A 809 6.72 24.90 17.79
CA LYS A 809 6.77 23.41 17.85
C LYS A 809 8.01 22.86 18.56
N ASP A 810 8.84 23.75 19.08
CA ASP A 810 10.13 23.44 19.71
C ASP A 810 9.98 22.53 20.95
N GLN A 811 8.87 22.64 21.69
CA GLN A 811 8.65 21.84 22.90
C GLN A 811 7.90 20.52 22.67
N GLN A 812 7.42 20.24 21.44
CA GLN A 812 6.62 19.04 21.12
C GLN A 812 7.36 17.73 21.43
N VAL A 813 8.70 17.74 21.34
CA VAL A 813 9.57 16.58 21.64
C VAL A 813 10.50 16.84 22.82
N SER A 814 10.14 17.78 23.70
CA SER A 814 10.92 18.10 24.90
C SER A 814 10.87 16.96 25.94
N ASP A 815 11.81 16.97 26.89
CA ASP A 815 11.77 16.03 28.01
C ASP A 815 10.73 16.51 29.05
N TRP A 816 9.49 16.06 28.87
CA TRP A 816 8.36 16.43 29.74
C TRP A 816 8.44 15.85 31.16
N ALA A 817 9.41 14.99 31.47
CA ALA A 817 9.68 14.54 32.83
C ALA A 817 10.61 15.52 33.60
N TYR A 818 11.16 16.52 32.93
CA TYR A 818 12.05 17.50 33.56
C TYR A 818 11.28 18.36 34.57
N ARG A 819 11.87 18.57 35.76
CA ARG A 819 11.29 19.42 36.82
C ARG A 819 12.34 20.38 37.40
N PRO A 820 11.96 21.64 37.70
CA PRO A 820 10.65 22.25 37.39
C PRO A 820 10.44 22.39 35.87
N LEU A 821 9.19 22.44 35.41
CA LEU A 821 8.87 22.68 34.01
C LEU A 821 9.45 24.04 33.58
N SER A 822 10.04 24.11 32.39
CA SER A 822 10.57 25.37 31.87
C SER A 822 9.45 26.35 31.53
N SER A 823 9.75 27.65 31.47
CA SER A 823 8.76 28.66 31.08
C SER A 823 8.25 28.44 29.65
N GLU A 824 9.11 27.94 28.76
CA GLU A 824 8.77 27.57 27.38
C GLU A 824 7.85 26.35 27.34
N GLN A 825 8.12 25.31 28.15
CA GLN A 825 7.25 24.14 28.27
C GLN A 825 5.86 24.51 28.79
N VAL A 826 5.79 25.36 29.83
CA VAL A 826 4.51 25.84 30.38
C VAL A 826 3.75 26.67 29.34
N ALA A 827 4.44 27.56 28.62
CA ALA A 827 3.81 28.40 27.60
C ALA A 827 3.29 27.57 26.40
N TYR A 828 4.08 26.60 25.93
CA TYR A 828 3.69 25.67 24.87
C TYR A 828 2.46 24.85 25.27
N ALA A 829 2.53 24.20 26.44
CA ALA A 829 1.47 23.35 26.97
C ALA A 829 0.16 24.14 27.15
N ALA A 830 0.24 25.38 27.66
CA ALA A 830 -0.92 26.24 27.80
C ALA A 830 -1.52 26.64 26.44
N MET A 831 -0.68 26.92 25.44
CA MET A 831 -1.12 27.32 24.10
C MET A 831 -1.87 26.20 23.37
N ASP A 832 -1.41 24.94 23.49
CA ASP A 832 -2.04 23.81 22.79
C ASP A 832 -3.48 23.57 23.28
N ALA A 833 -3.71 23.53 24.60
CA ALA A 833 -5.05 23.43 25.16
C ALA A 833 -5.93 24.65 24.80
N HIS A 834 -5.37 25.86 24.82
CA HIS A 834 -6.08 27.09 24.44
C HIS A 834 -6.50 27.07 22.96
N CYS A 835 -5.62 26.62 22.07
CA CYS A 835 -5.93 26.45 20.65
C CYS A 835 -7.01 25.40 20.42
N ALA A 836 -6.95 24.24 21.11
CA ALA A 836 -7.97 23.20 21.02
C ALA A 836 -9.36 23.71 21.43
N ARG A 837 -9.41 24.57 22.46
CA ARG A 837 -10.64 25.25 22.89
C ARG A 837 -11.19 26.19 21.81
N LEU A 838 -10.37 27.15 21.37
CA LEU A 838 -10.78 28.18 20.41
C LEU A 838 -11.16 27.60 19.05
N LEU A 839 -10.47 26.55 18.60
CA LEU A 839 -10.81 25.88 17.34
C LEU A 839 -12.19 25.23 17.39
N LEU A 840 -12.55 24.56 18.49
CA LEU A 840 -13.89 24.00 18.61
C LEU A 840 -14.95 25.10 18.58
N ILE A 841 -14.74 26.20 19.31
CA ILE A 841 -15.65 27.36 19.28
C ILE A 841 -15.76 27.90 17.85
N TYR A 842 -14.64 28.11 17.16
CA TYR A 842 -14.62 28.57 15.78
C TYR A 842 -15.46 27.66 14.85
N PHE A 843 -15.34 26.35 14.99
CA PHE A 843 -16.06 25.38 14.16
C PHE A 843 -17.54 25.22 14.51
N VAL A 844 -18.05 25.85 15.56
CA VAL A 844 -19.45 25.67 16.00
C VAL A 844 -20.18 26.98 16.20
N LEU A 845 -19.48 28.11 16.06
CA LEU A 845 -19.95 29.46 16.40
C LEU A 845 -21.22 29.89 15.66
N ASP A 846 -21.40 29.42 14.44
CA ASP A 846 -22.57 29.71 13.60
C ASP A 846 -23.74 28.75 13.85
N LEU A 847 -23.52 27.69 14.64
CA LEU A 847 -24.54 26.72 15.02
C LEU A 847 -25.13 26.99 16.41
N VAL A 848 -24.56 27.95 17.15
CA VAL A 848 -24.93 28.23 18.55
C VAL A 848 -25.32 29.69 18.73
N GLU A 849 -26.30 29.94 19.61
CA GLU A 849 -26.80 31.29 19.90
C GLU A 849 -25.90 32.06 20.88
N SER A 850 -25.10 31.36 21.68
CA SER A 850 -24.17 31.91 22.66
C SER A 850 -22.90 31.07 22.70
N VAL A 851 -21.79 31.66 23.12
CA VAL A 851 -20.47 31.00 23.14
C VAL A 851 -20.12 30.48 24.54
N GLU A 852 -20.40 31.27 25.58
CA GLU A 852 -20.03 30.95 26.96
C GLU A 852 -21.12 31.44 27.96
N PRO A 853 -21.85 30.53 28.63
CA PRO A 853 -21.93 29.08 28.40
C PRO A 853 -22.80 28.74 27.16
N LEU A 854 -22.53 27.61 26.50
CA LEU A 854 -23.36 27.10 25.40
C LEU A 854 -24.73 26.62 25.94
N VAL A 855 -25.85 27.15 25.42
CA VAL A 855 -27.23 26.86 25.90
C VAL A 855 -27.67 25.39 25.64
N LYS A 856 -28.59 24.87 26.49
CA LYS A 856 -28.99 23.45 26.62
C LYS A 856 -29.59 22.76 25.38
N GLU A 857 -30.05 23.48 24.36
CA GLU A 857 -30.84 22.89 23.25
C GLU A 857 -29.99 22.06 22.25
N SER A 858 -28.66 22.11 22.36
CA SER A 858 -27.74 21.68 21.31
C SER A 858 -27.15 20.27 21.45
N GLN A 859 -27.78 19.28 22.10
CA GLN A 859 -27.17 17.93 22.19
C GLN A 859 -26.83 17.34 20.80
N HIS A 860 -27.68 17.59 19.81
CA HIS A 860 -27.50 17.13 18.43
C HIS A 860 -26.29 17.76 17.71
N ILE A 861 -25.86 18.97 18.10
CA ILE A 861 -24.73 19.67 17.47
C ILE A 861 -23.43 18.91 17.74
N TRP A 862 -23.20 18.47 18.98
CA TRP A 862 -21.95 17.83 19.41
C TRP A 862 -21.96 16.30 19.26
N THR A 863 -23.14 15.67 19.28
CA THR A 863 -23.31 14.20 19.22
C THR A 863 -22.55 13.52 18.07
N PRO A 864 -22.46 14.12 16.86
CA PRO A 864 -21.64 13.57 15.78
C PRO A 864 -20.15 13.51 16.12
N TRP A 865 -19.64 14.42 16.95
CA TRP A 865 -18.20 14.60 17.22
C TRP A 865 -17.75 14.04 18.57
N LEU A 866 -18.69 13.72 19.47
CA LEU A 866 -18.40 13.11 20.76
C LEU A 866 -17.59 11.81 20.61
N MET A 867 -16.63 11.64 21.51
CA MET A 867 -15.90 10.39 21.70
C MET A 867 -16.86 9.29 22.17
N ARG A 868 -16.70 8.08 21.60
CA ARG A 868 -17.48 6.89 21.98
C ARG A 868 -16.53 5.80 22.46
N GLU A 869 -17.01 4.95 23.35
CA GLU A 869 -16.22 3.93 24.05
C GLU A 869 -15.45 2.97 23.12
N ARG A 870 -16.00 2.68 21.94
CA ARG A 870 -15.34 1.89 20.88
C ARG A 870 -14.05 2.50 20.32
N ASN A 871 -13.76 3.78 20.60
CA ASN A 871 -12.57 4.49 20.12
C ASN A 871 -11.36 4.42 21.08
N LEU A 872 -11.40 3.59 22.14
CA LEU A 872 -10.46 3.62 23.28
C LEU A 872 -9.70 2.32 23.57
N SER A 873 -9.56 1.39 22.62
CA SER A 873 -8.83 0.14 22.85
C SER A 873 -7.30 0.35 22.89
N SER A 874 -6.61 -0.15 23.92
CA SER A 874 -5.13 -0.20 24.01
C SER A 874 -4.55 -1.40 23.24
N TYR A 875 -3.22 -1.50 23.07
CA TYR A 875 -2.57 -2.75 22.66
C TYR A 875 -2.34 -3.66 23.88
N LEU A 876 -2.43 -4.97 23.67
CA LEU A 876 -2.04 -6.03 24.61
C LEU A 876 -0.52 -6.08 24.78
N ARG A 877 -0.06 -6.70 25.86
CA ARG A 877 1.33 -6.76 26.33
C ARG A 877 1.82 -8.19 26.47
N GLU A 878 3.10 -8.33 26.79
CA GLU A 878 3.74 -9.62 27.06
C GLU A 878 3.04 -10.44 28.17
N SER A 879 2.52 -9.76 29.19
CA SER A 879 1.76 -10.37 30.28
C SER A 879 0.51 -11.11 29.78
N ASP A 880 -0.13 -10.62 28.71
CA ASP A 880 -1.34 -11.25 28.16
C ASP A 880 -0.99 -12.57 27.44
N VAL A 881 0.18 -12.64 26.80
CA VAL A 881 0.70 -13.88 26.21
C VAL A 881 1.13 -14.85 27.31
N ALA A 882 1.78 -14.37 28.38
CA ALA A 882 2.17 -15.21 29.52
C ALA A 882 0.96 -15.84 30.22
N ALA A 883 -0.09 -15.04 30.46
CA ALA A 883 -1.35 -15.52 31.04
C ALA A 883 -2.01 -16.57 30.13
N ALA A 884 -2.01 -16.35 28.81
CA ALA A 884 -2.56 -17.33 27.86
C ALA A 884 -1.76 -18.65 27.83
N VAL A 885 -0.44 -18.61 27.99
CA VAL A 885 0.40 -19.82 28.09
C VAL A 885 0.03 -20.63 29.33
N GLU A 886 -0.14 -19.97 30.48
CA GLU A 886 -0.52 -20.60 31.74
C GLU A 886 -1.95 -21.18 31.68
N GLU A 887 -2.92 -20.40 31.20
CA GLU A 887 -4.33 -20.80 31.08
C GLU A 887 -4.51 -22.00 30.15
N LEU A 888 -3.75 -22.03 29.05
CA LEU A 888 -3.81 -23.11 28.06
C LEU A 888 -2.91 -24.31 28.42
N GLY A 889 -2.17 -24.25 29.54
CA GLY A 889 -1.31 -25.33 30.00
C GLY A 889 -0.13 -25.64 29.06
N LEU A 890 0.38 -24.63 28.35
CA LEU A 890 1.49 -24.78 27.40
C LEU A 890 2.83 -24.74 28.12
N SER A 891 3.82 -25.48 27.62
CA SER A 891 5.18 -25.51 28.18
C SER A 891 6.02 -24.25 27.91
N GLY A 892 5.45 -23.31 27.17
CA GLY A 892 6.17 -22.20 26.57
C GLY A 892 6.71 -21.17 27.55
N LYS A 893 7.84 -20.55 27.19
CA LYS A 893 8.44 -19.46 27.96
C LYS A 893 8.69 -18.27 27.07
N ILE A 894 8.57 -17.08 27.64
CA ILE A 894 8.86 -15.83 26.94
C ILE A 894 10.31 -15.43 27.19
N HIS A 895 11.02 -15.07 26.12
CA HIS A 895 12.42 -14.66 26.17
C HIS A 895 12.78 -13.72 25.01
N SER A 896 14.01 -13.20 25.03
CA SER A 896 14.54 -12.26 24.03
C SER A 896 15.49 -12.89 23.00
N ASN A 897 16.08 -14.07 23.28
CA ASN A 897 17.07 -14.73 22.41
C ASN A 897 16.55 -16.05 21.85
N VAL A 898 16.67 -16.28 20.53
CA VAL A 898 16.20 -17.49 19.83
C VAL A 898 17.32 -18.54 19.85
N ASP A 899 17.56 -19.20 20.98
CA ASP A 899 18.67 -20.17 21.08
C ASP A 899 18.25 -21.63 20.83
N ASP A 900 16.95 -21.97 20.97
CA ASP A 900 16.41 -23.30 20.64
C ASP A 900 15.13 -23.20 19.77
N GLY A 901 15.09 -23.94 18.65
CA GLY A 901 13.93 -24.06 17.76
C GLY A 901 13.89 -23.11 16.55
N VAL A 902 12.83 -23.18 15.75
CA VAL A 902 12.69 -22.39 14.52
C VAL A 902 12.01 -21.06 14.81
N GLY A 903 12.58 -19.97 14.28
CA GLY A 903 11.94 -18.66 14.31
C GLY A 903 10.66 -18.66 13.45
N GLY A 904 9.53 -18.40 14.09
CA GLY A 904 8.21 -18.30 13.45
C GLY A 904 7.77 -16.85 13.31
N LYS A 905 7.04 -16.53 12.23
CA LYS A 905 6.28 -15.29 12.11
C LYS A 905 4.79 -15.60 12.04
N THR A 906 4.00 -14.78 12.72
CA THR A 906 2.54 -14.80 12.62
C THR A 906 2.09 -13.64 11.75
N VAL A 907 1.45 -13.95 10.63
CA VAL A 907 0.91 -12.96 9.71
C VAL A 907 -0.61 -12.93 9.87
N ALA A 908 -1.13 -11.75 10.18
CA ALA A 908 -2.56 -11.53 10.37
C ALA A 908 -3.25 -11.29 9.02
N PHE A 909 -4.22 -12.14 8.71
CA PHE A 909 -5.11 -12.00 7.57
C PHE A 909 -6.54 -11.83 8.02
N VAL A 910 -7.33 -11.24 7.14
CA VAL A 910 -8.77 -11.14 7.25
C VAL A 910 -9.38 -11.69 5.97
N SER A 911 -10.36 -12.58 6.13
CA SER A 911 -11.26 -12.97 5.07
C SER A 911 -12.56 -12.19 5.17
N TYR A 912 -13.01 -11.71 4.02
CA TYR A 912 -14.29 -11.04 3.84
C TYR A 912 -15.31 -11.92 3.12
N ASP A 913 -15.10 -13.25 3.12
CA ASP A 913 -16.02 -14.19 2.47
C ASP A 913 -17.35 -14.36 3.21
N SER A 914 -17.44 -13.90 4.47
CA SER A 914 -18.69 -13.82 5.24
C SER A 914 -18.96 -12.38 5.74
N SER A 915 -20.17 -12.12 6.19
CA SER A 915 -20.60 -10.82 6.75
C SER A 915 -19.78 -10.42 7.98
N THR A 916 -19.47 -11.39 8.83
CA THR A 916 -18.58 -11.18 9.96
C THR A 916 -17.16 -11.54 9.55
N PRO A 917 -16.21 -10.58 9.45
CA PRO A 917 -14.86 -10.89 9.00
C PRO A 917 -14.26 -12.02 9.86
N HIS A 918 -13.72 -13.04 9.18
CA HIS A 918 -12.97 -14.13 9.80
C HIS A 918 -11.51 -13.78 9.78
N TYR A 919 -10.87 -13.92 10.94
CA TYR A 919 -9.49 -13.50 11.13
C TYR A 919 -8.59 -14.72 11.22
N PHE A 920 -7.42 -14.63 10.60
CA PHE A 920 -6.47 -15.72 10.56
C PHE A 920 -5.12 -15.25 11.09
N ALA A 921 -4.58 -15.99 12.05
CA ALA A 921 -3.19 -15.86 12.48
C ALA A 921 -2.39 -16.98 11.82
N VAL A 922 -1.71 -16.67 10.72
CA VAL A 922 -1.00 -17.67 9.91
C VAL A 922 0.45 -17.75 10.37
N VAL A 923 0.83 -18.88 10.93
CA VAL A 923 2.13 -19.13 11.54
C VAL A 923 3.00 -19.92 10.58
N VAL A 924 4.11 -19.32 10.17
CA VAL A 924 5.06 -19.91 9.22
C VAL A 924 6.49 -19.67 9.68
N ALA A 925 7.44 -20.50 9.24
CA ALA A 925 8.86 -20.25 9.48
C ALA A 925 9.28 -18.88 8.90
N LEU A 926 10.16 -18.14 9.57
CA LEU A 926 10.62 -16.81 9.13
C LEU A 926 11.15 -16.81 7.70
N SER A 927 11.85 -17.89 7.31
CA SER A 927 12.46 -18.12 5.99
C SER A 927 11.46 -18.45 4.88
N LYS A 928 10.23 -18.84 5.22
CA LYS A 928 9.18 -19.22 4.26
C LYS A 928 8.28 -18.04 3.92
N THR A 929 7.66 -18.08 2.74
CA THR A 929 6.65 -17.13 2.29
C THR A 929 5.33 -17.84 2.13
N ILE A 930 4.24 -17.20 2.53
CA ILE A 930 2.90 -17.77 2.41
C ILE A 930 2.50 -17.81 0.93
N ASP A 931 2.12 -18.99 0.44
CA ASP A 931 1.45 -19.16 -0.84
C ASP A 931 -0.04 -18.84 -0.63
N MET A 932 -0.50 -17.75 -1.26
CA MET A 932 -1.86 -17.26 -1.07
C MET A 932 -2.93 -18.23 -1.61
N GLU A 933 -2.61 -19.06 -2.61
CA GLU A 933 -3.55 -20.07 -3.13
C GLU A 933 -3.65 -21.29 -2.21
N LEU A 934 -2.52 -21.71 -1.62
CA LEU A 934 -2.51 -22.79 -0.62
C LEU A 934 -3.19 -22.35 0.67
N LEU A 935 -2.91 -21.13 1.15
CA LEU A 935 -3.59 -20.57 2.32
C LEU A 935 -5.10 -20.44 2.06
N SER A 936 -5.50 -19.88 0.92
CA SER A 936 -6.91 -19.75 0.51
C SER A 936 -7.64 -21.09 0.54
N ARG A 937 -7.02 -22.14 0.01
CA ARG A 937 -7.57 -23.51 0.04
C ARG A 937 -7.61 -24.08 1.46
N ALA A 938 -6.56 -23.88 2.24
CA ALA A 938 -6.43 -24.38 3.61
C ALA A 938 -7.52 -23.82 4.53
N VAL A 939 -7.80 -22.51 4.43
CA VAL A 939 -8.82 -21.86 5.28
C VAL A 939 -10.20 -21.83 4.64
N GLY A 940 -10.33 -22.28 3.39
CA GLY A 940 -11.59 -22.30 2.64
C GLY A 940 -12.13 -20.90 2.31
N CYS A 941 -11.24 -19.93 2.07
CA CYS A 941 -11.59 -18.53 1.83
C CYS A 941 -11.10 -18.05 0.46
N THR A 942 -11.95 -17.41 -0.33
CA THR A 942 -11.65 -16.85 -1.65
C THR A 942 -11.11 -15.42 -1.62
N ARG A 943 -11.35 -14.66 -0.54
CA ARG A 943 -10.96 -13.23 -0.42
C ARG A 943 -10.19 -12.95 0.86
N LEU A 944 -8.90 -13.31 0.85
CA LEU A 944 -7.95 -13.00 1.92
C LEU A 944 -7.22 -11.68 1.64
N ALA A 945 -7.10 -10.83 2.66
CA ALA A 945 -6.23 -9.65 2.66
C ALA A 945 -5.42 -9.57 3.97
N LEU A 946 -4.33 -8.81 3.98
CA LEU A 946 -3.62 -8.50 5.21
C LEU A 946 -4.50 -7.65 6.13
N ALA A 947 -4.43 -7.91 7.43
CA ALA A 947 -5.13 -7.14 8.45
C ALA A 947 -4.63 -5.67 8.49
N SER A 948 -5.57 -4.72 8.64
CA SER A 948 -5.28 -3.28 8.80
C SER A 948 -4.78 -2.93 10.21
N ASP A 949 -4.25 -1.73 10.43
CA ASP A 949 -3.79 -1.33 11.78
C ASP A 949 -4.93 -1.29 12.81
N ALA A 950 -6.16 -1.03 12.37
CA ALA A 950 -7.35 -1.12 13.20
C ALA A 950 -7.69 -2.58 13.56
N ASP A 951 -7.60 -3.50 12.60
CA ASP A 951 -7.82 -4.93 12.87
C ASP A 951 -6.77 -5.47 13.85
N LEU A 952 -5.52 -5.05 13.67
CA LEU A 952 -4.41 -5.40 14.55
C LEU A 952 -4.63 -4.93 15.99
N LEU A 953 -5.18 -3.73 16.19
CA LEU A 953 -5.51 -3.21 17.52
C LEU A 953 -6.73 -3.89 18.13
N HIS A 954 -7.84 -3.94 17.39
CA HIS A 954 -9.14 -4.31 17.93
C HIS A 954 -9.41 -5.81 17.95
N VAL A 955 -8.74 -6.60 17.11
CA VAL A 955 -8.97 -8.05 16.98
C VAL A 955 -7.78 -8.86 17.45
N PHE A 956 -6.59 -8.56 16.95
CA PHE A 956 -5.38 -9.29 17.33
C PHE A 956 -4.80 -8.79 18.65
N GLY A 957 -4.91 -7.48 18.92
CA GLY A 957 -4.44 -6.85 20.14
C GLY A 957 -2.99 -6.38 20.11
N TYR A 958 -2.24 -6.58 19.02
CA TYR A 958 -0.80 -6.25 18.98
C TYR A 958 -0.42 -5.48 17.72
N ILE A 959 0.60 -4.64 17.83
CA ILE A 959 1.19 -3.94 16.69
C ILE A 959 1.85 -4.91 15.70
N ARG A 960 2.00 -4.48 14.44
CA ARG A 960 2.70 -5.26 13.40
C ARG A 960 4.09 -5.68 13.88
N GLY A 961 4.36 -6.98 13.83
CA GLY A 961 5.64 -7.58 14.21
C GLY A 961 5.68 -8.16 15.63
N CYS A 962 4.64 -7.95 16.44
CA CYS A 962 4.56 -8.46 17.83
C CYS A 962 3.51 -9.56 18.03
N ILE A 963 2.80 -9.94 16.96
CA ILE A 963 1.67 -10.87 17.00
C ILE A 963 2.19 -12.31 17.17
N GLY A 964 1.59 -13.05 18.11
CA GLY A 964 1.78 -14.49 18.29
C GLY A 964 0.53 -15.29 17.90
N PRO A 965 0.58 -16.64 17.97
CA PRO A 965 -0.59 -17.50 17.72
C PRO A 965 -1.62 -17.50 18.86
N ILE A 966 -1.24 -17.07 20.05
CA ILE A 966 -2.03 -17.13 21.28
C ILE A 966 -1.96 -15.80 22.04
N GLY A 967 -2.87 -15.59 23.00
CA GLY A 967 -2.97 -14.35 23.77
C GLY A 967 -3.55 -13.19 22.96
N LEU A 968 -4.36 -13.46 21.93
CA LEU A 968 -4.97 -12.45 21.06
C LEU A 968 -6.23 -11.84 21.70
N ARG A 969 -6.48 -10.54 21.44
CA ARG A 969 -7.60 -9.79 22.05
C ARG A 969 -8.96 -10.45 21.83
N GLN A 970 -9.21 -11.00 20.65
CA GLN A 970 -10.42 -11.76 20.33
C GLN A 970 -10.05 -13.18 19.88
N GLN A 971 -9.29 -13.92 20.70
CA GLN A 971 -8.75 -15.25 20.37
C GLN A 971 -9.80 -16.21 19.79
N SER A 972 -11.02 -16.24 20.32
CA SER A 972 -12.11 -17.12 19.84
C SER A 972 -12.58 -16.80 18.41
N ARG A 973 -12.30 -15.60 17.89
CA ARG A 973 -12.63 -15.17 16.53
C ARG A 973 -11.48 -15.34 15.54
N VAL A 974 -10.29 -15.69 16.02
CA VAL A 974 -9.10 -15.86 15.20
C VAL A 974 -8.83 -17.35 15.01
N THR A 975 -8.82 -17.80 13.76
CA THR A 975 -8.36 -19.14 13.41
C THR A 975 -6.84 -19.11 13.24
N VAL A 976 -6.13 -19.91 14.02
CA VAL A 976 -4.69 -20.08 13.91
C VAL A 976 -4.40 -21.14 12.85
N VAL A 977 -3.59 -20.79 11.86
CA VAL A 977 -3.19 -21.71 10.79
C VAL A 977 -1.69 -21.95 10.90
N LEU A 978 -1.31 -23.14 11.35
CA LEU A 978 0.09 -23.57 11.44
C LEU A 978 0.51 -24.22 10.12
N ASP A 979 1.63 -23.77 9.55
CA ASP A 979 2.23 -24.48 8.41
C ASP A 979 2.60 -25.91 8.84
N ALA A 980 2.17 -26.90 8.07
CA ALA A 980 2.40 -28.31 8.38
C ALA A 980 3.90 -28.64 8.51
N GLY A 981 4.77 -27.89 7.81
CA GLY A 981 6.23 -28.04 7.92
C GLY A 981 6.83 -27.57 9.24
N LEU A 982 6.05 -26.99 10.16
CA LEU A 982 6.49 -26.65 11.52
C LEU A 982 6.22 -27.77 12.53
N LEU A 983 5.40 -28.77 12.21
CA LEU A 983 4.97 -29.81 13.17
C LEU A 983 6.07 -30.78 13.61
N ASP A 984 7.19 -30.80 12.88
CA ASP A 984 8.36 -31.62 13.17
C ASP A 984 9.44 -30.86 13.95
N GLU A 985 9.26 -29.56 14.18
CA GLU A 985 10.19 -28.75 14.96
C GLU A 985 9.97 -28.92 16.47
N PRO A 986 11.05 -28.99 17.28
CA PRO A 986 10.93 -29.15 18.73
C PRO A 986 10.28 -27.94 19.40
N ALA A 987 10.47 -26.74 18.83
CA ALA A 987 9.85 -25.50 19.28
C ALA A 987 9.76 -24.47 18.13
N ILE A 988 8.74 -23.62 18.18
CA ILE A 988 8.58 -22.44 17.33
C ILE A 988 8.57 -21.16 18.17
N ASN A 989 9.40 -20.20 17.78
CA ASN A 989 9.54 -18.92 18.48
C ASN A 989 8.72 -17.84 17.78
N CYS A 990 7.57 -17.47 18.34
CA CYS A 990 6.61 -16.50 17.75
C CYS A 990 6.48 -15.24 18.60
N GLY A 991 5.91 -14.15 18.07
CA GLY A 991 5.81 -12.87 18.78
C GLY A 991 5.07 -12.99 20.13
N ALA A 992 5.58 -12.33 21.16
CA ALA A 992 5.03 -12.34 22.52
C ALA A 992 4.54 -10.96 22.98
N GLY A 993 3.96 -10.16 22.09
CA GLY A 993 3.35 -8.89 22.42
C GLY A 993 4.29 -7.69 22.61
N GLY A 994 5.61 -7.92 22.72
CA GLY A 994 6.65 -6.88 22.71
C GLY A 994 7.54 -6.94 21.46
N LEU A 995 8.16 -5.81 21.08
CA LEU A 995 9.16 -5.79 20.00
C LEU A 995 10.40 -6.60 20.44
N GLY A 996 10.80 -7.57 19.62
CA GLY A 996 11.95 -8.45 19.95
C GLY A 996 11.67 -9.45 21.07
N ARG A 997 10.42 -9.58 21.53
CA ARG A 997 9.99 -10.57 22.53
C ARG A 997 9.30 -11.73 21.84
N VAL A 998 9.73 -12.94 22.15
CA VAL A 998 9.17 -14.17 21.57
C VAL A 998 8.77 -15.17 22.64
N VAL A 999 7.73 -15.94 22.34
CA VAL A 999 7.29 -17.09 23.12
C VAL A 999 7.70 -18.35 22.37
N SER A 1000 8.45 -19.22 23.04
CA SER A 1000 8.81 -20.54 22.52
C SER A 1000 7.65 -21.50 22.78
N LEU A 1001 7.08 -22.08 21.73
CA LEU A 1001 5.90 -22.94 21.80
C LEU A 1001 6.17 -24.26 21.08
N ASN A 1002 5.75 -25.39 21.66
CA ASN A 1002 5.77 -26.64 20.93
C ASN A 1002 4.60 -26.68 19.92
N PRO A 1003 4.85 -26.81 18.61
CA PRO A 1003 3.78 -26.76 17.61
C PRO A 1003 2.77 -27.91 17.71
N ARG A 1004 3.15 -29.07 18.29
CA ARG A 1004 2.21 -30.18 18.56
C ARG A 1004 1.34 -29.91 19.79
N GLU A 1005 1.86 -29.25 20.81
CA GLU A 1005 1.05 -28.78 21.95
C GLU A 1005 0.01 -27.75 21.47
N LEU A 1006 0.41 -26.80 20.62
CA LEU A 1006 -0.52 -25.84 20.00
C LEU A 1006 -1.61 -26.53 19.18
N LEU A 1007 -1.27 -27.52 18.33
CA LEU A 1007 -2.27 -28.26 17.56
C LEU A 1007 -3.22 -29.09 18.46
N GLY A 1008 -2.70 -29.57 19.60
CA GLY A 1008 -3.46 -30.27 20.64
C GLY A 1008 -4.56 -29.42 21.28
N LEU A 1009 -4.47 -28.09 21.21
CA LEU A 1009 -5.49 -27.16 21.70
C LEU A 1009 -6.69 -26.99 20.74
N SER A 1010 -6.76 -27.74 19.63
CA SER A 1010 -7.85 -27.62 18.63
C SER A 1010 -9.26 -27.90 19.18
N SER A 1011 -9.39 -28.52 20.35
CA SER A 1011 -10.66 -28.70 21.08
C SER A 1011 -11.12 -27.44 21.83
N VAL A 1012 -10.22 -26.50 22.10
CA VAL A 1012 -10.46 -25.27 22.88
C VAL A 1012 -10.31 -24.01 22.02
N LEU A 1013 -9.40 -24.04 21.03
CA LEU A 1013 -9.12 -22.95 20.11
C LEU A 1013 -9.28 -23.40 18.66
N SER A 1014 -9.61 -22.47 17.77
CA SER A 1014 -9.69 -22.74 16.33
C SER A 1014 -8.29 -22.83 15.73
N ILE A 1015 -7.65 -24.00 15.83
CA ILE A 1015 -6.28 -24.23 15.34
C ILE A 1015 -6.28 -25.33 14.29
N ARG A 1016 -5.63 -25.08 13.15
CA ARG A 1016 -5.51 -26.03 12.04
C ARG A 1016 -4.09 -26.11 11.51
N SER A 1017 -3.68 -27.28 11.05
CA SER A 1017 -2.42 -27.47 10.34
C SER A 1017 -2.66 -27.69 8.85
N HIS A 1018 -2.04 -26.88 8.00
CA HIS A 1018 -2.11 -27.02 6.55
C HIS A 1018 -0.77 -26.67 5.90
N VAL A 1019 -0.51 -27.20 4.70
CA VAL A 1019 0.62 -26.74 3.89
C VAL A 1019 0.23 -25.40 3.28
N VAL A 1020 0.89 -24.31 3.70
CA VAL A 1020 0.56 -22.93 3.29
C VAL A 1020 1.76 -22.14 2.77
N CYS A 1021 2.91 -22.79 2.64
CA CYS A 1021 4.18 -22.22 2.15
C CYS A 1021 4.76 -22.99 0.97
#